data_AF-A0AA87ZAR8-F1
#
_entry.id   AF-A0AA87ZAR8-F1
#
_cell.length_a   1.000
_cell.length_b   1.000
_cell.length_c   1.000
_cell.angle_alpha   90.00
_cell.angle_beta   90.00
_cell.angle_gamma   90.00
#
_symmetry.space_group_name_H-M   'P 1'
#
loop_
_entity.id
_entity.type
_entity.pdbx_description
1 polymer ?
#
loop_
_entity_poly.entity_id
_entity_poly.type
_entity_poly.pdbx_seq_one_letter_code
_entity_poly.pdbx_strand_id
1 'polypeptide(L)'
;MNLVVVVVAALVFVFVFETAATATATATTSWAQPRAEHRNAYATMMYMGTPRDYEFYVATRVLLRSLSRLHVDADLVVIASLDVPPRWIHALEKEDGAKVVRVENLKNPYKEQDNFDWRFMLSMNKIYAWSLVDYDRVVMLDSDNLFLLNTDELFQCGHFCAVFINPCIFHTGLFVLQPSMEVFKDMVKELERGRDNPDGADQGFIGSYFPDLLDQPMFHRPPNATTTTQLNGTYRLPLGYQMDASYYYLKLRWSVPCGPNSVITFPGAPWLKPWYGAEMVGVVVQAVMYIGLVVTTRLARPNMSKLCYRRAEKSTTFVQTFLKIVATWSIVAAYIVPFFIVPRTVHPLIGWSLYLLGSFALSSIPINAFLLPILPVLAPWIGITGVLFVMAFPWYPDGIVRAISVFGYAFLCAPLLWVSLVKVITCLRVSLERDSFFPKLAQVRGSSRHRRHKWIGPIGHRLITVDVNGSGKFRSVQAAVDAIEDNNRFNVTILISAGFYIEKVVVPATKPYITFQGGGRDVTTIEWHDRASDPGPNGQQLRTYRTASVSVFANYFSARNISFKNTAPAPMPGMQGGQAVALRISGDKAYFGGCGFYGAQDTLCDDAGRHYFKDCYIEGSIDFIFGNARSMFKDCELHSIASRFGSIAAQYRNSEEEKTGLAFVNCRVTGSGPVYVGRAMGQHSRIVYSFTYFDNIVAPGAWDDGDRIRNQFNSHKNKTVLIGVYKSRGPGLGALRGLSWAPELNFETAHPFLVKSFVNGRHWISPSDA
;
A
#
# COMPACT_ATOMS: atom_id res chain seq x y z
N MET A 1 18.40 24.58 -0.40
CA MET A 1 19.01 24.64 -1.75
C MET A 1 19.46 23.27 -2.23
N ASN A 2 20.07 22.43 -1.38
CA ASN A 2 20.60 21.14 -1.87
C ASN A 2 19.54 20.06 -2.16
N LEU A 3 18.40 19.98 -1.46
CA LEU A 3 17.43 18.91 -1.76
C LEU A 3 16.61 19.18 -3.03
N VAL A 4 16.25 20.43 -3.30
CA VAL A 4 15.53 20.80 -4.54
C VAL A 4 16.46 20.72 -5.75
N VAL A 5 17.73 21.11 -5.60
CA VAL A 5 18.74 20.88 -6.66
C VAL A 5 19.06 19.40 -6.80
N VAL A 6 19.04 18.59 -5.73
CA VAL A 6 19.22 17.13 -5.82
C VAL A 6 17.99 16.43 -6.39
N VAL A 7 16.78 16.91 -6.14
CA VAL A 7 15.54 16.34 -6.70
C VAL A 7 15.35 16.79 -8.15
N VAL A 8 15.69 18.03 -8.49
CA VAL A 8 15.72 18.50 -9.88
C VAL A 8 16.89 17.87 -10.63
N ALA A 9 18.06 17.72 -10.01
CA ALA A 9 19.18 16.97 -10.60
C ALA A 9 18.87 15.49 -10.70
N ALA A 10 18.12 14.87 -9.78
CA ALA A 10 17.69 13.47 -9.88
C ALA A 10 16.59 13.29 -10.92
N LEU A 11 15.66 14.25 -11.06
CA LEU A 11 14.66 14.26 -12.14
C LEU A 11 15.32 14.48 -13.50
N VAL A 12 16.38 15.30 -13.59
CA VAL A 12 17.22 15.46 -14.78
C VAL A 12 18.13 14.24 -14.99
N PHE A 13 18.65 13.60 -13.93
CA PHE A 13 19.45 12.36 -14.04
C PHE A 13 18.61 11.18 -14.53
N VAL A 14 17.36 11.10 -14.09
CA VAL A 14 16.39 10.10 -14.57
C VAL A 14 16.01 10.37 -16.03
N PHE A 15 15.82 11.63 -16.43
CA PHE A 15 15.59 11.99 -17.83
C PHE A 15 16.80 11.77 -18.76
N VAL A 16 18.02 11.90 -18.23
CA VAL A 16 19.27 11.73 -18.99
C VAL A 16 19.74 10.26 -19.05
N PHE A 17 19.42 9.43 -18.06
CA PHE A 17 19.79 8.00 -18.09
C PHE A 17 18.84 7.12 -18.88
N GLU A 18 17.57 7.51 -19.06
CA GLU A 18 16.65 6.78 -19.95
C GLU A 18 16.82 7.15 -21.44
N THR A 19 17.54 8.24 -21.73
CA THR A 19 17.95 8.60 -23.10
C THR A 19 19.37 8.14 -23.45
N ALA A 20 20.14 7.61 -22.49
CA ALA A 20 21.51 7.11 -22.69
C ALA A 20 21.64 5.58 -22.71
N ALA A 21 20.58 4.83 -22.41
CA ALA A 21 20.58 3.36 -22.45
C ALA A 21 20.06 2.75 -23.78
N THR A 22 19.97 3.55 -24.84
CA THR A 22 19.69 3.09 -26.20
C THR A 22 20.67 3.69 -27.21
N ALA A 23 21.96 3.48 -27.01
CA ALA A 23 22.95 3.60 -28.08
C ALA A 23 24.28 3.01 -27.59
N THR A 24 24.54 1.74 -27.92
CA THR A 24 25.85 1.14 -28.23
C THR A 24 25.74 -0.39 -28.19
N ALA A 25 24.87 -0.95 -29.04
CA ALA A 25 25.16 -2.25 -29.61
C ALA A 25 25.93 -1.95 -30.90
N THR A 26 27.26 -2.07 -30.83
CA THR A 26 28.13 -2.02 -32.00
C THR A 26 27.61 -3.00 -33.03
N ALA A 27 27.15 -2.47 -34.17
CA ALA A 27 26.81 -3.22 -35.35
C ALA A 27 28.06 -3.95 -35.84
N THR A 28 28.21 -5.21 -35.47
CA THR A 28 29.02 -6.15 -36.24
C THR A 28 28.18 -6.57 -37.43
N THR A 29 28.41 -5.90 -38.55
CA THR A 29 27.96 -6.28 -39.88
C THR A 29 28.55 -7.67 -40.21
N SER A 30 27.85 -8.73 -39.83
CA SER A 30 28.06 -10.04 -40.44
C SER A 30 27.32 -10.03 -41.77
N TRP A 31 28.10 -9.98 -42.84
CA TRP A 31 27.64 -10.13 -44.21
C TRP A 31 26.67 -11.31 -44.33
N ALA A 32 25.46 -11.03 -44.82
CA ALA A 32 24.45 -12.04 -45.11
C ALA A 32 25.02 -13.05 -46.11
N GLN A 33 25.18 -14.29 -45.67
CA GLN A 33 25.40 -15.40 -46.58
C GLN A 33 24.10 -15.72 -47.31
N PRO A 34 24.17 -16.18 -48.58
CA PRO A 34 22.98 -16.56 -49.33
C PRO A 34 22.28 -17.74 -48.64
N ARG A 35 20.98 -17.59 -48.37
CA ARG A 35 20.14 -18.62 -47.74
C ARG A 35 20.05 -19.85 -48.65
N ALA A 36 20.25 -21.03 -48.07
CA ALA A 36 19.93 -22.30 -48.71
C ALA A 36 18.42 -22.33 -49.02
N GLU A 37 18.04 -22.80 -50.21
CA GLU A 37 16.62 -23.01 -50.56
C GLU A 37 16.10 -24.25 -49.82
N HIS A 38 15.16 -24.05 -48.90
CA HIS A 38 14.48 -25.14 -48.22
C HIS A 38 13.29 -25.62 -49.06
N ARG A 39 13.05 -26.94 -49.07
CA ARG A 39 11.93 -27.56 -49.81
C ARG A 39 10.59 -27.51 -49.06
N ASN A 40 10.64 -27.32 -47.75
CA ASN A 40 9.48 -27.35 -46.86
C ASN A 40 9.36 -26.04 -46.08
N ALA A 41 8.17 -25.77 -45.52
CA ALA A 41 7.93 -24.58 -44.71
C ALA A 41 7.13 -24.87 -43.43
N TYR A 42 7.49 -24.16 -42.36
CA TYR A 42 6.61 -23.93 -41.22
C TYR A 42 5.87 -22.62 -41.46
N ALA A 43 4.54 -22.67 -41.50
CA ALA A 43 3.68 -21.51 -41.75
C ALA A 43 2.86 -21.14 -40.51
N THR A 44 2.66 -19.84 -40.30
CA THR A 44 1.74 -19.30 -39.29
C THR A 44 0.98 -18.10 -39.87
N MET A 45 -0.21 -17.83 -39.34
CA MET A 45 -1.05 -16.70 -39.78
C MET A 45 -0.91 -15.49 -38.85
N MET A 46 -0.89 -14.29 -39.42
CA MET A 46 -0.98 -13.02 -38.71
C MET A 46 -2.02 -12.11 -39.35
N TYR A 47 -3.00 -11.66 -38.57
CA TYR A 47 -4.03 -10.72 -39.02
C TYR A 47 -4.34 -9.67 -37.95
N MET A 48 -4.99 -8.57 -38.34
CA MET A 48 -5.43 -7.51 -37.44
C MET A 48 -6.96 -7.44 -37.41
N GLY A 49 -7.52 -6.88 -36.34
CA GLY A 49 -8.97 -6.72 -36.18
C GLY A 49 -9.51 -7.26 -34.86
N THR A 50 -8.62 -7.66 -33.94
CA THR A 50 -8.99 -8.08 -32.58
C THR A 50 -8.41 -7.13 -31.53
N PRO A 51 -9.01 -7.03 -30.33
CA PRO A 51 -8.42 -6.26 -29.23
C PRO A 51 -7.04 -6.78 -28.76
N ARG A 52 -6.58 -7.95 -29.24
CA ARG A 52 -5.37 -8.64 -28.81
C ARG A 52 -4.31 -8.78 -29.92
N ASP A 53 -4.41 -8.00 -31.00
CA ASP A 53 -3.52 -8.10 -32.16
C ASP A 53 -2.03 -8.05 -31.79
N TYR A 54 -1.64 -7.21 -30.82
CA TYR A 54 -0.26 -7.15 -30.34
C TYR A 54 0.19 -8.44 -29.64
N GLU A 55 -0.70 -9.12 -28.91
CA GLU A 55 -0.36 -10.40 -28.28
C GLU A 55 -0.10 -11.48 -29.33
N PHE A 56 -0.90 -11.54 -30.40
CA PHE A 56 -0.70 -12.46 -31.52
C PHE A 56 0.61 -12.19 -32.27
N TYR A 57 0.94 -10.91 -32.48
CA TYR A 57 2.23 -10.51 -33.06
C TYR A 57 3.39 -11.04 -32.23
N VAL A 58 3.36 -10.81 -30.92
CA VAL A 58 4.44 -11.27 -30.03
C VAL A 58 4.52 -12.80 -29.98
N ALA A 59 3.38 -13.49 -29.90
CA ALA A 59 3.34 -14.95 -29.90
C ALA A 59 3.94 -15.53 -31.20
N THR A 60 3.59 -14.96 -32.35
CA THR A 60 4.16 -15.30 -33.67
C THR A 60 5.69 -15.20 -33.65
N ARG A 61 6.24 -14.10 -33.12
CA ARG A 61 7.71 -13.94 -33.02
C ARG A 61 8.35 -14.99 -32.13
N VAL A 62 7.71 -15.35 -31.02
CA VAL A 62 8.20 -16.38 -30.10
C VAL A 62 8.22 -17.75 -30.78
N LEU A 63 7.14 -18.10 -31.49
CA LEU A 63 7.07 -19.33 -32.28
C LEU A 63 8.22 -19.41 -33.30
N LEU A 64 8.40 -18.36 -34.13
CA LEU A 64 9.45 -18.30 -35.14
C LEU A 64 10.85 -18.47 -34.54
N ARG A 65 11.12 -17.77 -33.44
CA ARG A 65 12.40 -17.89 -32.72
C ARG A 65 12.62 -19.26 -32.11
N SER A 66 11.55 -19.94 -31.67
CA SER A 66 11.66 -21.30 -31.13
C SER A 66 12.10 -22.29 -32.20
N LEU A 67 11.50 -22.23 -33.39
CA LEU A 67 11.86 -23.06 -34.54
C LEU A 67 13.27 -22.73 -35.04
N SER A 68 13.60 -21.44 -35.16
CA SER A 68 14.94 -20.99 -35.55
C SER A 68 16.03 -21.50 -34.60
N ARG A 69 15.79 -21.51 -33.27
CA ARG A 69 16.73 -22.06 -32.28
C ARG A 69 16.92 -23.57 -32.40
N LEU A 70 15.90 -24.29 -32.87
CA LEU A 70 15.97 -25.74 -33.10
C LEU A 70 16.68 -26.09 -34.42
N HIS A 71 17.12 -25.09 -35.19
CA HIS A 71 17.80 -25.26 -36.47
C HIS A 71 17.00 -26.17 -37.43
N VAL A 72 15.69 -25.92 -37.54
CA VAL A 72 14.80 -26.66 -38.44
C VAL A 72 15.24 -26.54 -39.89
N ASP A 73 15.10 -27.63 -40.65
CA ASP A 73 15.42 -27.67 -42.09
C ASP A 73 14.22 -27.27 -42.95
N ALA A 74 13.70 -26.07 -42.71
CA ALA A 74 12.54 -25.53 -43.39
C ALA A 74 12.51 -24.00 -43.35
N ASP A 75 11.86 -23.39 -44.35
CA ASP A 75 11.59 -21.96 -44.32
C ASP A 75 10.54 -21.62 -43.26
N LEU A 76 10.73 -20.48 -42.59
CA LEU A 76 9.75 -19.93 -41.67
C LEU A 76 8.88 -18.92 -42.42
N VAL A 77 7.60 -19.21 -42.60
CA VAL A 77 6.67 -18.42 -43.40
C VAL A 77 5.60 -17.79 -42.51
N VAL A 78 5.36 -16.50 -42.68
CA VAL A 78 4.23 -15.81 -42.04
C VAL A 78 3.28 -15.35 -43.13
N ILE A 79 2.07 -15.90 -43.16
CA ILE A 79 0.99 -15.38 -43.98
C ILE A 79 0.41 -14.19 -43.22
N ALA A 80 0.56 -12.99 -43.74
CA ALA A 80 0.17 -11.75 -43.08
C ALA A 80 -0.93 -11.03 -43.87
N SER A 81 -2.01 -10.65 -43.20
CA SER A 81 -3.05 -9.84 -43.85
C SER A 81 -2.52 -8.45 -44.23
N LEU A 82 -3.13 -7.79 -45.21
CA LEU A 82 -2.71 -6.46 -45.66
C LEU A 82 -2.75 -5.38 -44.56
N ASP A 83 -3.63 -5.56 -43.59
CA ASP A 83 -3.83 -4.72 -42.40
C ASP A 83 -2.70 -4.84 -41.36
N VAL A 84 -1.84 -5.85 -41.43
CA VAL A 84 -0.67 -5.96 -40.54
C VAL A 84 0.28 -4.78 -40.76
N PRO A 85 0.67 -4.04 -39.70
CA PRO A 85 1.52 -2.86 -39.82
C PRO A 85 2.86 -3.17 -40.52
N PRO A 86 3.32 -2.33 -41.48
CA PRO A 86 4.59 -2.55 -42.19
C PRO A 86 5.81 -2.70 -41.27
N ARG A 87 5.80 -2.00 -40.12
CA ARG A 87 6.85 -2.12 -39.09
C ARG A 87 6.96 -3.53 -38.50
N TRP A 88 5.85 -4.25 -38.38
CA TRP A 88 5.82 -5.60 -37.82
C TRP A 88 6.29 -6.61 -38.86
N ILE A 89 5.87 -6.43 -40.12
CA ILE A 89 6.38 -7.18 -41.26
C ILE A 89 7.91 -7.06 -41.33
N HIS A 90 8.43 -5.84 -41.26
CA HIS A 90 9.87 -5.60 -41.29
C HIS A 90 10.62 -6.33 -40.16
N ALA A 91 10.09 -6.33 -38.95
CA ALA A 91 10.68 -7.03 -37.82
C ALA A 91 10.65 -8.56 -38.01
N LEU A 92 9.53 -9.12 -38.49
CA LEU A 92 9.41 -10.55 -38.78
C LEU A 92 10.43 -10.98 -39.84
N GLU A 93 10.63 -10.18 -40.89
CA GLU A 93 11.58 -10.48 -41.96
C GLU A 93 13.04 -10.32 -41.54
N LYS A 94 13.39 -9.18 -40.91
CA LYS A 94 14.78 -8.80 -40.65
C LYS A 94 15.32 -9.35 -39.34
N GLU A 95 14.50 -9.39 -38.30
CA GLU A 95 14.94 -9.81 -36.98
C GLU A 95 14.68 -11.30 -36.74
N ASP A 96 13.53 -11.82 -37.19
CA ASP A 96 13.14 -13.23 -36.96
C ASP A 96 13.41 -14.12 -38.18
N GLY A 97 13.80 -13.52 -39.31
CA GLY A 97 14.21 -14.25 -40.50
C GLY A 97 13.06 -14.89 -41.27
N ALA A 98 11.80 -14.54 -40.99
CA ALA A 98 10.65 -15.13 -41.67
C ALA A 98 10.49 -14.60 -43.10
N LYS A 99 9.93 -15.41 -44.00
CA LYS A 99 9.38 -14.99 -45.30
C LYS A 99 7.93 -14.56 -45.08
N VAL A 100 7.61 -13.29 -45.29
CA VAL A 100 6.24 -12.79 -45.07
C VAL A 100 5.48 -12.76 -46.40
N VAL A 101 4.39 -13.53 -46.48
CA VAL A 101 3.47 -13.56 -47.63
C VAL A 101 2.27 -12.70 -47.31
N ARG A 102 2.07 -11.61 -48.07
CA ARG A 102 0.96 -10.67 -47.81
C ARG A 102 -0.29 -11.07 -48.58
N VAL A 103 -1.42 -11.17 -47.88
CA VAL A 103 -2.71 -11.64 -48.43
C VAL A 103 -3.88 -10.73 -48.06
N GLU A 104 -4.92 -10.74 -48.86
CA GLU A 104 -6.20 -10.08 -48.55
C GLU A 104 -7.03 -10.94 -47.59
N ASN A 105 -7.75 -10.31 -46.65
CA ASN A 105 -8.61 -11.04 -45.73
C ASN A 105 -9.79 -11.67 -46.48
N LEU A 106 -9.97 -12.97 -46.29
CA LEU A 106 -11.15 -13.67 -46.79
C LEU A 106 -12.37 -13.27 -45.96
N LYS A 107 -13.47 -12.96 -46.65
CA LYS A 107 -14.74 -12.63 -46.02
C LYS A 107 -15.34 -13.90 -45.42
N ASN A 108 -15.67 -13.88 -44.12
CA ASN A 108 -16.37 -15.00 -43.49
C ASN A 108 -17.88 -14.94 -43.83
N PRO A 109 -18.41 -15.89 -44.64
CA PRO A 109 -19.82 -15.91 -45.03
C PRO A 109 -20.76 -16.32 -43.90
N TYR A 110 -20.23 -16.96 -42.84
CA TYR A 110 -20.99 -17.49 -41.71
C TYR A 110 -21.25 -16.47 -40.59
N LYS A 111 -20.84 -15.22 -40.79
CA LYS A 111 -20.94 -14.13 -39.80
C LYS A 111 -22.36 -13.84 -39.29
N GLU A 112 -23.39 -14.31 -40.00
CA GLU A 112 -24.82 -14.09 -39.70
C GLU A 112 -25.50 -15.35 -39.14
N GLN A 113 -24.76 -16.44 -38.87
CA GLN A 113 -25.31 -17.63 -38.24
C GLN A 113 -25.64 -17.40 -36.75
N ASP A 114 -26.69 -18.05 -36.25
CA ASP A 114 -27.21 -17.86 -34.88
C ASP A 114 -26.19 -18.18 -33.77
N ASN A 115 -25.25 -19.10 -34.02
CA ASN A 115 -24.20 -19.51 -33.08
C ASN A 115 -22.81 -18.91 -33.38
N PHE A 116 -22.74 -17.87 -34.24
CA PHE A 116 -21.47 -17.29 -34.67
C PHE A 116 -20.77 -16.51 -33.54
N ASP A 117 -19.54 -16.90 -33.20
CA ASP A 117 -18.69 -16.11 -32.30
C ASP A 117 -17.94 -15.03 -33.10
N TRP A 118 -18.17 -13.77 -32.73
CA TRP A 118 -17.53 -12.61 -33.37
C TRP A 118 -16.00 -12.66 -33.39
N ARG A 119 -15.37 -13.45 -32.51
CA ARG A 119 -13.91 -13.69 -32.51
C ARG A 119 -13.42 -14.39 -33.78
N PHE A 120 -14.28 -15.11 -34.50
CA PHE A 120 -13.93 -15.85 -35.71
C PHE A 120 -14.14 -15.06 -37.01
N MET A 121 -14.40 -13.75 -36.92
CA MET A 121 -14.62 -12.87 -38.07
C MET A 121 -13.52 -12.95 -39.14
N LEU A 122 -12.27 -13.24 -38.75
CA LEU A 122 -11.09 -13.29 -39.62
C LEU A 122 -10.38 -14.66 -39.65
N SER A 123 -11.04 -15.70 -39.13
CA SER A 123 -10.46 -17.05 -38.99
C SER A 123 -10.17 -17.75 -40.32
N MET A 124 -10.88 -17.39 -41.40
CA MET A 124 -10.82 -18.09 -42.69
C MET A 124 -9.46 -18.00 -43.41
N ASN A 125 -8.59 -17.08 -43.02
CA ASN A 125 -7.31 -16.89 -43.70
C ASN A 125 -6.35 -18.07 -43.60
N LYS A 126 -6.57 -19.03 -42.69
CA LYS A 126 -5.71 -20.23 -42.60
C LYS A 126 -5.70 -21.07 -43.89
N ILE A 127 -6.74 -20.97 -44.73
CA ILE A 127 -6.78 -21.72 -46.00
C ILE A 127 -5.72 -21.25 -47.02
N TYR A 128 -5.15 -20.04 -46.86
CA TYR A 128 -4.01 -19.59 -47.67
C TYR A 128 -2.76 -20.49 -47.51
N ALA A 129 -2.72 -21.36 -46.48
CA ALA A 129 -1.63 -22.34 -46.38
C ALA A 129 -1.55 -23.25 -47.62
N TRP A 130 -2.67 -23.53 -48.30
CA TRP A 130 -2.70 -24.30 -49.56
C TRP A 130 -2.21 -23.52 -50.78
N SER A 131 -2.12 -22.18 -50.72
CA SER A 131 -1.59 -21.38 -51.83
C SER A 131 -0.06 -21.32 -51.86
N LEU A 132 0.63 -21.85 -50.84
CA LEU A 132 2.09 -21.86 -50.71
C LEU A 132 2.75 -22.95 -51.59
N VAL A 133 2.44 -22.95 -52.89
CA VAL A 133 2.85 -23.98 -53.87
C VAL A 133 4.35 -24.05 -54.16
N ASP A 134 5.13 -23.10 -53.65
CA ASP A 134 6.59 -23.11 -53.75
C ASP A 134 7.24 -24.16 -52.82
N TYR A 135 6.47 -24.78 -51.93
CA TYR A 135 6.95 -25.79 -50.98
C TYR A 135 6.32 -27.15 -51.21
N ASP A 136 7.11 -28.21 -50.98
CA ASP A 136 6.65 -29.60 -51.08
C ASP A 136 5.68 -29.94 -49.95
N ARG A 137 5.96 -29.44 -48.73
CA ARG A 137 5.11 -29.62 -47.54
C ARG A 137 5.10 -28.35 -46.69
N VAL A 138 3.93 -28.08 -46.13
CA VAL A 138 3.70 -26.99 -45.19
C VAL A 138 3.15 -27.54 -43.88
N VAL A 139 3.82 -27.23 -42.78
CA VAL A 139 3.29 -27.43 -41.43
C VAL A 139 2.65 -26.12 -41.00
N MET A 140 1.32 -26.08 -40.96
CA MET A 140 0.56 -24.91 -40.50
C MET A 140 0.43 -24.96 -38.98
N LEU A 141 0.74 -23.83 -38.34
CA LEU A 141 0.80 -23.67 -36.89
C LEU A 141 0.01 -22.45 -36.44
N ASP A 142 -0.66 -22.56 -35.31
CA ASP A 142 -1.14 -21.39 -34.58
C ASP A 142 0.02 -20.66 -33.88
N SER A 143 -0.10 -19.33 -33.78
CA SER A 143 0.94 -18.46 -33.25
C SER A 143 1.28 -18.68 -31.77
N ASP A 144 0.43 -19.40 -31.03
CA ASP A 144 0.61 -19.73 -29.62
C ASP A 144 1.33 -21.06 -29.36
N ASN A 145 1.84 -21.70 -30.41
CA ASN A 145 2.67 -22.90 -30.30
C ASN A 145 4.11 -22.58 -29.90
N LEU A 146 4.71 -23.45 -29.07
CA LEU A 146 6.13 -23.40 -28.70
C LEU A 146 6.75 -24.80 -28.83
N PHE A 147 7.73 -24.95 -29.72
CA PHE A 147 8.43 -26.21 -29.93
C PHE A 147 9.68 -26.29 -29.04
N LEU A 148 9.83 -27.43 -28.36
CA LEU A 148 10.98 -27.73 -27.51
C LEU A 148 11.98 -28.69 -28.17
N LEU A 149 11.55 -29.39 -29.22
CA LEU A 149 12.30 -30.39 -29.96
C LEU A 149 12.03 -30.18 -31.46
N ASN A 150 13.01 -30.51 -32.30
CA ASN A 150 12.88 -30.43 -33.75
C ASN A 150 11.83 -31.46 -34.23
N THR A 151 10.86 -31.02 -35.05
CA THR A 151 9.74 -31.83 -35.54
C THR A 151 9.71 -31.95 -37.07
N ASP A 152 10.87 -31.85 -37.74
CA ASP A 152 10.98 -31.94 -39.21
C ASP A 152 10.47 -33.28 -39.77
N GLU A 153 10.34 -34.30 -38.91
CA GLU A 153 9.66 -35.57 -39.23
C GLU A 153 8.21 -35.40 -39.70
N LEU A 154 7.54 -34.31 -39.34
CA LEU A 154 6.19 -33.97 -39.81
C LEU A 154 6.14 -33.76 -41.33
N PHE A 155 7.24 -33.35 -41.96
CA PHE A 155 7.31 -33.20 -43.42
C PHE A 155 7.26 -34.54 -44.18
N GLN A 156 7.34 -35.67 -43.48
CA GLN A 156 7.12 -37.00 -44.08
C GLN A 156 5.63 -37.30 -44.29
N CYS A 157 4.73 -36.49 -43.74
CA CYS A 157 3.30 -36.60 -43.96
C CYS A 157 2.94 -36.62 -45.46
N GLY A 158 1.87 -37.34 -45.81
CA GLY A 158 1.32 -37.35 -47.16
C GLY A 158 0.59 -36.06 -47.57
N HIS A 159 -0.56 -36.20 -48.22
CA HIS A 159 -1.30 -35.07 -48.77
C HIS A 159 -1.85 -34.13 -47.70
N PHE A 160 -2.32 -34.70 -46.58
CA PHE A 160 -2.85 -33.93 -45.47
C PHE A 160 -2.76 -34.74 -44.17
N CYS A 161 -2.28 -34.13 -43.09
CA CYS A 161 -2.25 -34.71 -41.76
C CYS A 161 -2.93 -33.80 -40.76
N ALA A 162 -3.93 -34.35 -40.07
CA ALA A 162 -4.79 -33.62 -39.17
C ALA A 162 -4.56 -34.01 -37.71
N VAL A 163 -4.48 -33.03 -36.81
CA VAL A 163 -4.53 -33.23 -35.36
C VAL A 163 -5.99 -33.28 -34.90
N PHE A 164 -6.28 -34.14 -33.93
CA PHE A 164 -7.60 -34.24 -33.31
C PHE A 164 -7.55 -33.96 -31.80
N ILE A 165 -8.51 -33.18 -31.31
CA ILE A 165 -8.84 -33.04 -29.89
C ILE A 165 -9.93 -34.05 -29.56
N ASN A 166 -9.75 -34.80 -28.48
CA ASN A 166 -10.74 -35.74 -27.95
C ASN A 166 -11.39 -36.61 -29.06
N PRO A 167 -10.74 -37.72 -29.47
CA PRO A 167 -10.73 -38.44 -30.77
C PRO A 167 -11.64 -38.08 -31.97
N CYS A 168 -12.34 -36.95 -31.96
CA CYS A 168 -13.56 -36.71 -32.72
C CYS A 168 -13.62 -35.28 -33.28
N ILE A 169 -12.80 -34.34 -32.77
CA ILE A 169 -12.83 -32.94 -33.20
C ILE A 169 -11.49 -32.60 -33.87
N PHE A 170 -11.52 -32.25 -35.15
CA PHE A 170 -10.33 -31.75 -35.86
C PHE A 170 -9.84 -30.45 -35.23
N HIS A 171 -8.52 -30.24 -35.16
CA HIS A 171 -7.92 -29.04 -34.59
C HIS A 171 -7.00 -28.32 -35.58
N THR A 172 -7.30 -27.05 -35.89
CA THR A 172 -6.51 -26.26 -36.85
C THR A 172 -5.26 -25.63 -36.26
N GLY A 173 -4.95 -25.87 -34.98
CA GLY A 173 -3.73 -25.35 -34.36
C GLY A 173 -2.44 -26.03 -34.79
N LEU A 174 -2.52 -27.26 -35.32
CA LEU A 174 -1.45 -27.87 -36.11
C LEU A 174 -2.05 -28.80 -37.16
N PHE A 175 -1.64 -28.62 -38.41
CA PHE A 175 -1.86 -29.60 -39.48
C PHE A 175 -0.75 -29.53 -40.51
N VAL A 176 -0.52 -30.64 -41.21
CA VAL A 176 0.46 -30.71 -42.30
C VAL A 176 -0.29 -30.88 -43.61
N LEU A 177 0.15 -30.19 -44.66
CA LEU A 177 -0.50 -30.26 -45.96
C LEU A 177 0.53 -30.28 -47.10
N GLN A 178 0.12 -30.86 -48.21
CA GLN A 178 0.72 -30.63 -49.52
C GLN A 178 0.00 -29.45 -50.19
N PRO A 179 0.69 -28.34 -50.47
CA PRO A 179 0.06 -27.18 -51.07
C PRO A 179 -0.48 -27.48 -52.47
N SER A 180 -1.64 -26.94 -52.81
CA SER A 180 -2.24 -27.08 -54.14
C SER A 180 -3.14 -25.89 -54.44
N MET A 181 -2.81 -25.17 -55.51
CA MET A 181 -3.60 -24.03 -55.98
C MET A 181 -5.00 -24.46 -56.46
N GLU A 182 -5.15 -25.71 -56.91
CA GLU A 182 -6.45 -26.27 -57.30
C GLU A 182 -7.35 -26.44 -56.08
N VAL A 183 -6.83 -27.05 -55.01
CA VAL A 183 -7.54 -27.24 -53.74
C VAL A 183 -7.87 -25.90 -53.09
N PHE A 184 -6.91 -24.95 -53.09
CA PHE A 184 -7.15 -23.59 -52.58
C PHE A 184 -8.30 -22.89 -53.29
N LYS A 185 -8.30 -22.88 -54.63
CA LYS A 185 -9.38 -22.24 -55.42
C LYS A 185 -10.73 -22.93 -55.21
N ASP A 186 -10.75 -24.25 -55.06
CA ASP A 186 -11.97 -24.99 -54.76
C ASP A 186 -12.50 -24.67 -53.35
N MET A 187 -11.64 -24.62 -52.34
CA MET A 187 -12.02 -24.19 -50.98
C MET A 187 -12.61 -22.77 -50.96
N VAL A 188 -12.01 -21.81 -51.66
CA VAL A 188 -12.54 -20.43 -51.75
C VAL A 188 -13.94 -20.45 -52.39
N LYS A 189 -14.15 -21.25 -53.43
CA LYS A 189 -15.45 -21.39 -54.09
C LYS A 189 -16.51 -22.05 -53.21
N GLU A 190 -16.14 -23.08 -52.45
CA GLU A 190 -17.03 -23.75 -51.50
C GLU A 190 -17.38 -22.86 -50.30
N LEU A 191 -16.46 -21.98 -49.89
CA LEU A 191 -16.69 -20.93 -48.91
C LEU A 191 -17.74 -19.93 -49.43
N GLU A 192 -17.61 -19.44 -50.66
CA GLU A 192 -18.59 -18.54 -51.28
C GLU A 192 -19.98 -19.17 -51.44
N ARG A 193 -20.05 -20.48 -51.64
CA ARG A 193 -21.30 -21.25 -51.73
C ARG A 193 -21.98 -21.48 -50.38
N GLY A 194 -21.30 -21.22 -49.27
CA GLY A 194 -21.83 -21.43 -47.92
C GLY A 194 -21.98 -22.92 -47.59
N ARG A 195 -20.94 -23.73 -47.86
CA ARG A 195 -20.85 -25.12 -47.36
C ARG A 195 -21.18 -25.20 -45.87
N ASP A 196 -21.73 -26.32 -45.42
CA ASP A 196 -22.01 -26.50 -43.99
C ASP A 196 -20.75 -26.30 -43.14
N ASN A 197 -20.88 -25.48 -42.10
CA ASN A 197 -19.80 -25.12 -41.21
C ASN A 197 -20.34 -24.98 -39.78
N PRO A 198 -20.16 -26.01 -38.93
CA PRO A 198 -20.78 -26.07 -37.60
C PRO A 198 -20.30 -25.00 -36.61
N ASP A 199 -19.05 -24.53 -36.74
CA ASP A 199 -18.45 -23.55 -35.82
C ASP A 199 -18.34 -22.14 -36.42
N GLY A 200 -18.68 -21.98 -37.70
CA GLY A 200 -18.55 -20.72 -38.43
C GLY A 200 -17.10 -20.24 -38.60
N ALA A 201 -16.11 -21.08 -38.31
CA ALA A 201 -14.68 -20.81 -38.31
C ALA A 201 -13.92 -21.73 -39.28
N ASP A 202 -12.59 -21.57 -39.34
CA ASP A 202 -11.69 -22.36 -40.17
C ASP A 202 -11.68 -23.85 -39.82
N GLN A 203 -11.85 -24.18 -38.54
CA GLN A 203 -11.81 -25.56 -38.07
C GLN A 203 -13.02 -26.38 -38.54
N GLY A 204 -14.23 -25.86 -38.39
CA GLY A 204 -15.44 -26.49 -38.90
C GLY A 204 -15.47 -26.52 -40.43
N PHE A 205 -14.97 -25.48 -41.10
CA PHE A 205 -14.89 -25.45 -42.56
C PHE A 205 -13.92 -26.50 -43.12
N ILE A 206 -12.69 -26.56 -42.61
CA ILE A 206 -11.70 -27.54 -43.08
C ILE A 206 -12.16 -28.96 -42.72
N GLY A 207 -12.78 -29.14 -41.54
CA GLY A 207 -13.38 -30.42 -41.15
C GLY A 207 -14.51 -30.88 -42.07
N SER A 208 -15.36 -29.96 -42.55
CA SER A 208 -16.43 -30.30 -43.49
C SER A 208 -15.96 -30.45 -44.94
N TYR A 209 -14.83 -29.84 -45.30
CA TYR A 209 -14.18 -30.01 -46.60
C TYR A 209 -13.47 -31.37 -46.71
N PHE A 210 -12.89 -31.86 -45.62
CA PHE A 210 -12.29 -33.20 -45.52
C PHE A 210 -13.08 -34.06 -44.50
N PRO A 211 -14.25 -34.61 -44.88
CA PRO A 211 -15.12 -35.31 -43.92
C PRO A 211 -14.52 -36.61 -43.39
N ASP A 212 -13.69 -37.30 -44.18
CA ASP A 212 -13.17 -38.62 -43.86
C ASP A 212 -11.90 -38.58 -42.98
N LEU A 213 -11.51 -37.42 -42.44
CA LEU A 213 -10.26 -37.26 -41.67
C LEU A 213 -10.22 -38.16 -40.43
N LEU A 214 -11.37 -38.40 -39.79
CA LEU A 214 -11.46 -39.26 -38.61
C LEU A 214 -11.17 -40.73 -38.92
N ASP A 215 -11.46 -41.17 -40.15
CA ASP A 215 -11.32 -42.55 -40.59
C ASP A 215 -9.92 -42.86 -41.15
N GLN A 216 -9.05 -41.85 -41.26
CA GLN A 216 -7.70 -42.01 -41.79
C GLN A 216 -6.76 -42.77 -40.85
N PRO A 217 -5.74 -43.47 -41.37
CA PRO A 217 -4.75 -44.15 -40.55
C PRO A 217 -3.91 -43.17 -39.71
N MET A 218 -3.40 -43.64 -38.57
CA MET A 218 -2.49 -42.86 -37.73
C MET A 218 -1.12 -42.71 -38.40
N PHE A 219 -0.58 -41.49 -38.36
CA PHE A 219 0.78 -41.20 -38.79
C PHE A 219 1.77 -41.83 -37.81
N HIS A 220 2.61 -42.71 -38.34
CA HIS A 220 3.74 -43.28 -37.62
C HIS A 220 5.01 -43.03 -38.42
N ARG A 221 6.05 -42.58 -37.72
CA ARG A 221 7.37 -42.41 -38.33
C ARG A 221 7.88 -43.77 -38.82
N PRO A 222 8.26 -43.92 -40.11
CA PRO A 222 8.79 -45.17 -40.61
C PRO A 222 10.17 -45.45 -39.98
N PRO A 223 10.45 -46.68 -39.49
CA PRO A 223 11.66 -46.98 -38.73
C PRO A 223 12.98 -46.84 -39.52
N ASN A 224 12.92 -46.81 -40.86
CA ASN A 224 14.08 -46.66 -41.76
C ASN A 224 14.00 -45.43 -42.69
N ALA A 225 13.10 -44.47 -42.42
CA ALA A 225 12.94 -43.29 -43.29
C ALA A 225 14.00 -42.22 -43.03
N THR A 226 14.69 -41.78 -44.09
CA THR A 226 15.41 -40.50 -44.12
C THR A 226 14.40 -39.35 -44.10
N THR A 227 14.80 -38.14 -43.68
CA THR A 227 13.98 -36.90 -43.71
C THR A 227 13.38 -36.56 -45.08
N THR A 228 13.83 -37.22 -46.15
CA THR A 228 13.34 -37.10 -47.52
C THR A 228 12.23 -38.09 -47.92
N THR A 229 11.85 -39.02 -47.05
CA THR A 229 10.83 -40.05 -47.33
C THR A 229 9.44 -39.45 -47.16
N GLN A 230 8.68 -39.30 -48.24
CA GLN A 230 7.31 -38.77 -48.20
C GLN A 230 6.29 -39.91 -48.26
N LEU A 231 5.36 -39.95 -47.32
CA LEU A 231 4.21 -40.85 -47.39
C LEU A 231 3.21 -40.34 -48.43
N ASN A 232 2.33 -41.22 -48.89
CA ASN A 232 1.22 -40.87 -49.78
C ASN A 232 -0.12 -41.06 -49.04
N GLY A 233 -1.12 -40.21 -49.30
CA GLY A 233 -2.43 -40.26 -48.64
C GLY A 233 -2.61 -39.33 -47.45
N THR A 234 -3.76 -39.43 -46.78
CA THR A 234 -4.15 -38.59 -45.63
C THR A 234 -3.97 -39.36 -44.33
N TYR A 235 -3.51 -38.71 -43.27
CA TYR A 235 -3.24 -39.37 -41.99
C TYR A 235 -3.76 -38.56 -40.79
N ARG A 236 -3.96 -39.23 -39.66
CA ARG A 236 -4.20 -38.60 -38.36
C ARG A 236 -2.91 -38.48 -37.58
N LEU A 237 -2.63 -37.31 -37.03
CA LEU A 237 -1.49 -37.13 -36.16
C LEU A 237 -1.78 -37.72 -34.76
N PRO A 238 -0.81 -38.41 -34.13
CA PRO A 238 -0.98 -38.93 -32.79
C PRO A 238 -1.22 -37.82 -31.76
N LEU A 239 -1.86 -38.21 -30.63
CA LEU A 239 -2.12 -37.34 -29.47
C LEU A 239 -0.87 -36.58 -28.98
N GLY A 240 0.33 -37.08 -29.26
CA GLY A 240 1.58 -36.36 -28.98
C GLY A 240 1.72 -35.01 -29.70
N TYR A 241 1.07 -34.83 -30.86
CA TYR A 241 1.01 -33.54 -31.56
C TYR A 241 -0.28 -32.76 -31.22
N GLN A 242 -1.08 -33.24 -30.26
CA GLN A 242 -2.27 -32.53 -29.79
C GLN A 242 -1.84 -31.34 -28.91
N MET A 243 -2.13 -30.13 -29.38
CA MET A 243 -1.70 -28.87 -28.76
C MET A 243 -2.57 -28.41 -27.57
N ASP A 244 -3.58 -29.22 -27.23
CA ASP A 244 -4.63 -28.92 -26.24
C ASP A 244 -4.52 -29.72 -24.93
N ALA A 245 -3.42 -30.46 -24.75
CA ALA A 245 -3.13 -31.12 -23.48
C ALA A 245 -2.92 -30.06 -22.39
N SER A 246 -3.99 -29.70 -21.70
CA SER A 246 -3.99 -28.77 -20.57
C SER A 246 -3.04 -29.29 -19.48
N TYR A 247 -1.94 -28.56 -19.26
CA TYR A 247 -1.00 -28.85 -18.18
C TYR A 247 -1.68 -28.70 -16.81
N TYR A 248 -1.80 -29.79 -16.06
CA TYR A 248 -2.18 -29.74 -14.65
C TYR A 248 -1.02 -29.16 -13.82
N TYR A 249 -1.21 -27.98 -13.24
CA TYR A 249 -0.31 -27.39 -12.25
C TYR A 249 -0.45 -28.12 -10.90
N LEU A 250 0.27 -29.21 -10.70
CA LEU A 250 0.39 -29.88 -9.41
C LEU A 250 1.73 -29.55 -8.76
N LYS A 251 1.70 -28.82 -7.64
CA LYS A 251 2.83 -28.59 -6.72
C LYS A 251 4.08 -27.91 -7.34
N LEU A 252 3.92 -26.73 -7.94
CA LEU A 252 5.06 -25.85 -8.28
C LEU A 252 6.15 -26.48 -9.19
N ARG A 253 5.84 -27.58 -9.87
CA ARG A 253 6.71 -28.22 -10.87
C ARG A 253 5.92 -28.46 -12.13
N TRP A 254 6.46 -28.02 -13.26
CA TRP A 254 5.90 -28.35 -14.58
C TRP A 254 6.21 -29.82 -14.87
N SER A 255 5.20 -30.67 -14.83
CA SER A 255 5.32 -32.06 -15.26
C SER A 255 4.98 -32.14 -16.74
N VAL A 256 6.00 -32.08 -17.60
CA VAL A 256 5.84 -32.37 -19.03
C VAL A 256 5.69 -33.89 -19.17
N PRO A 257 4.58 -34.43 -19.72
CA PRO A 257 4.48 -35.86 -19.95
C PRO A 257 5.63 -36.28 -20.86
N CYS A 258 6.45 -37.21 -20.39
CA CYS A 258 7.67 -37.65 -21.05
C CYS A 258 7.32 -38.25 -22.42
N GLY A 259 7.53 -37.49 -23.48
CA GLY A 259 7.36 -37.92 -24.87
C GLY A 259 8.15 -37.01 -25.80
N PRO A 260 8.57 -37.47 -26.99
CA PRO A 260 9.49 -36.76 -27.87
C PRO A 260 8.94 -35.46 -28.47
N ASN A 261 7.64 -35.14 -28.29
CA ASN A 261 6.98 -34.00 -28.93
C ASN A 261 6.06 -33.27 -27.94
N SER A 262 6.64 -32.62 -26.93
CA SER A 262 5.88 -31.84 -25.94
C SER A 262 5.78 -30.37 -26.35
N VAL A 263 4.57 -29.84 -26.49
CA VAL A 263 4.30 -28.42 -26.77
C VAL A 263 3.69 -27.75 -25.54
N ILE A 264 4.17 -26.55 -25.20
CA ILE A 264 3.69 -25.78 -24.03
C ILE A 264 2.69 -24.72 -24.50
N THR A 265 1.41 -24.95 -24.24
CA THR A 265 0.36 -23.96 -24.36
C THR A 265 0.30 -23.12 -23.07
N PHE A 266 0.09 -21.81 -23.16
CA PHE A 266 -0.01 -20.90 -22.00
C PHE A 266 -1.48 -20.54 -21.70
N PRO A 267 -2.25 -21.36 -20.96
CA PRO A 267 -3.63 -21.03 -20.55
C PRO A 267 -3.66 -20.05 -19.36
N GLY A 268 -2.74 -19.08 -19.32
CA GLY A 268 -2.57 -18.12 -18.25
C GLY A 268 -3.23 -16.78 -18.54
N ALA A 269 -3.63 -16.06 -17.49
CA ALA A 269 -4.08 -14.69 -17.62
C ALA A 269 -3.02 -13.82 -18.32
N PRO A 270 -3.40 -12.83 -19.16
CA PRO A 270 -2.47 -12.17 -20.07
C PRO A 270 -1.17 -11.65 -19.43
N TRP A 271 -1.22 -11.22 -18.18
CA TRP A 271 -0.08 -10.70 -17.41
C TRP A 271 0.90 -11.75 -16.87
N LEU A 272 0.59 -13.05 -16.98
CA LEU A 272 1.49 -14.16 -16.65
C LEU A 272 2.22 -14.71 -17.88
N LYS A 273 1.99 -14.14 -19.06
CA LYS A 273 2.60 -14.58 -20.30
C LYS A 273 4.10 -14.20 -20.34
N PRO A 274 5.00 -15.13 -20.70
CA PRO A 274 6.45 -14.95 -20.55
C PRO A 274 7.05 -13.87 -21.46
N TRP A 275 6.35 -13.46 -22.51
CA TRP A 275 6.82 -12.40 -23.41
C TRP A 275 6.68 -10.97 -22.86
N TYR A 276 5.94 -10.77 -21.77
CA TYR A 276 6.06 -9.53 -20.98
C TYR A 276 7.32 -9.52 -20.12
N GLY A 277 8.12 -10.60 -20.07
CA GLY A 277 9.22 -10.78 -19.13
C GLY A 277 10.23 -9.63 -19.09
N ALA A 278 10.62 -9.07 -20.23
CA ALA A 278 11.57 -7.95 -20.28
C ALA A 278 10.96 -6.65 -19.72
N GLU A 279 9.69 -6.38 -20.02
CA GLU A 279 8.98 -5.19 -19.54
C GLU A 279 8.51 -5.33 -18.09
N MET A 280 8.22 -6.55 -17.64
CA MET A 280 7.81 -6.86 -16.27
C MET A 280 8.92 -6.58 -15.27
N VAL A 281 10.19 -6.76 -15.65
CA VAL A 281 11.32 -6.30 -14.82
C VAL A 281 11.28 -4.79 -14.64
N GLY A 282 11.03 -4.03 -15.72
CA GLY A 282 10.84 -2.58 -15.65
C GLY A 282 9.65 -2.17 -14.78
N VAL A 283 8.51 -2.85 -14.94
CA VAL A 283 7.29 -2.63 -14.13
C VAL A 283 7.55 -2.90 -12.65
N VAL A 284 8.23 -3.99 -12.31
CA VAL A 284 8.55 -4.34 -10.92
C VAL A 284 9.53 -3.32 -10.32
N VAL A 285 10.56 -2.92 -11.07
CA VAL A 285 11.51 -1.89 -10.64
C VAL A 285 10.79 -0.56 -10.39
N GLN A 286 9.92 -0.13 -11.31
CA GLN A 286 9.12 1.09 -11.14
C GLN A 286 8.19 0.99 -9.92
N ALA A 287 7.51 -0.15 -9.72
CA ALA A 287 6.66 -0.37 -8.55
C ALA A 287 7.45 -0.31 -7.24
N VAL A 288 8.62 -0.95 -7.18
CA VAL A 288 9.52 -0.90 -6.01
C VAL A 288 10.02 0.54 -5.77
N MET A 289 10.37 1.28 -6.83
CA MET A 289 10.75 2.69 -6.71
C MET A 289 9.60 3.55 -6.16
N TYR A 290 8.37 3.38 -6.67
CA TYR A 290 7.21 4.12 -6.17
C TYR A 290 6.89 3.78 -4.71
N ILE A 291 6.94 2.50 -4.32
CA ILE A 291 6.77 2.07 -2.94
C ILE A 291 7.90 2.64 -2.06
N GLY A 292 9.14 2.58 -2.52
CA GLY A 292 10.28 3.21 -1.87
C GLY A 292 10.09 4.72 -1.70
N LEU A 293 9.54 5.41 -2.70
CA LEU A 293 9.23 6.83 -2.65
C LEU A 293 8.12 7.15 -1.63
N VAL A 294 7.06 6.34 -1.54
CA VAL A 294 6.03 6.45 -0.48
C VAL A 294 6.65 6.24 0.91
N VAL A 295 7.49 5.23 1.07
CA VAL A 295 8.15 4.92 2.34
C VAL A 295 9.11 6.04 2.74
N THR A 296 9.97 6.49 1.83
CA THR A 296 10.92 7.58 2.06
C THR A 296 10.22 8.90 2.31
N THR A 297 9.12 9.24 1.63
CA THR A 297 8.36 10.47 1.88
C THR A 297 7.56 10.41 3.19
N ARG A 298 7.15 9.22 3.67
CA ARG A 298 6.60 9.05 5.03
C ARG A 298 7.67 9.13 6.13
N LEU A 299 8.91 8.73 5.83
CA LEU A 299 10.02 8.74 6.78
C LEU A 299 10.78 10.08 6.81
N ALA A 300 10.89 10.75 5.66
CA ALA A 300 11.48 12.07 5.54
C ALA A 300 10.40 13.11 5.84
N ARG A 301 10.52 13.84 6.95
CA ARG A 301 9.79 15.09 7.17
C ARG A 301 10.64 16.24 6.64
N PRO A 302 10.45 16.73 5.40
CA PRO A 302 11.21 17.86 4.91
C PRO A 302 10.53 19.14 5.41
N ASN A 303 11.10 19.79 6.42
CA ASN A 303 10.73 21.16 6.77
C ASN A 303 11.24 22.11 5.67
N MET A 304 10.44 22.35 4.62
CA MET A 304 10.71 23.37 3.59
C MET A 304 10.48 24.81 4.07
N SER A 305 10.28 25.04 5.38
CA SER A 305 10.14 26.38 5.96
C SER A 305 11.44 27.18 6.10
N LYS A 306 12.60 26.63 5.70
CA LYS A 306 13.89 27.34 5.78
C LYS A 306 14.33 28.08 4.51
N LEU A 307 13.55 28.06 3.43
CA LEU A 307 14.01 28.63 2.15
C LEU A 307 13.74 30.14 1.97
N CYS A 308 12.95 30.78 2.83
CA CYS A 308 12.57 32.18 2.66
C CYS A 308 12.73 33.01 3.95
N TYR A 309 13.94 33.10 4.50
CA TYR A 309 14.22 34.13 5.51
C TYR A 309 15.65 34.64 5.45
N ARG A 310 15.95 35.37 4.37
CA ARG A 310 17.12 36.25 4.33
C ARG A 310 16.94 37.44 3.36
N ARG A 311 15.85 38.19 3.47
CA ARG A 311 15.83 39.61 3.10
C ARG A 311 14.54 40.26 3.57
N ALA A 312 14.69 41.36 4.30
CA ALA A 312 13.59 42.24 4.65
C ALA A 312 13.14 43.04 3.41
N GLU A 313 11.87 43.44 3.48
CA GLU A 313 11.20 44.51 2.73
C GLU A 313 10.65 44.22 1.32
N LYS A 314 9.33 44.47 1.21
CA LYS A 314 8.48 44.64 0.01
C LYS A 314 8.25 43.46 -0.96
N SER A 315 8.89 42.29 -0.80
CA SER A 315 8.74 41.14 -1.73
C SER A 315 7.88 39.96 -1.23
N THR A 316 7.16 40.10 -0.11
CA THR A 316 6.44 38.97 0.53
C THR A 316 5.29 38.41 -0.31
N THR A 317 4.52 39.25 -1.01
CA THR A 317 3.38 38.82 -1.85
C THR A 317 3.82 38.07 -3.11
N PHE A 318 4.93 38.50 -3.74
CA PHE A 318 5.46 37.83 -4.93
C PHE A 318 6.00 36.44 -4.59
N VAL A 319 6.75 36.31 -3.50
CA VAL A 319 7.29 35.02 -3.03
C VAL A 319 6.17 34.06 -2.60
N GLN A 320 5.14 34.56 -1.91
CA GLN A 320 3.96 33.77 -1.56
C GLN A 320 3.18 33.30 -2.81
N THR A 321 3.05 34.16 -3.83
CA THR A 321 2.39 33.81 -5.09
C THR A 321 3.20 32.78 -5.87
N PHE A 322 4.52 32.95 -5.90
CA PHE A 322 5.44 31.98 -6.51
C PHE A 322 5.37 30.61 -5.83
N LEU A 323 5.40 30.56 -4.48
CA LEU A 323 5.26 29.31 -3.73
C LEU A 323 3.92 28.59 -4.00
N LYS A 324 2.81 29.34 -4.13
CA LYS A 324 1.50 28.79 -4.53
C LYS A 324 1.55 28.17 -5.92
N ILE A 325 2.15 28.88 -6.88
CA ILE A 325 2.33 28.38 -8.26
C ILE A 325 3.15 27.09 -8.25
N VAL A 326 4.27 27.06 -7.53
CA VAL A 326 5.14 25.88 -7.42
C VAL A 326 4.40 24.69 -6.78
N ALA A 327 3.63 24.91 -5.72
CA ALA A 327 2.84 23.85 -5.07
C ALA A 327 1.79 23.27 -6.02
N THR A 328 1.05 24.11 -6.74
CA THR A 328 0.04 23.67 -7.72
C THR A 328 0.68 22.91 -8.88
N TRP A 329 1.77 23.41 -9.46
CA TRP A 329 2.49 22.71 -10.53
C TRP A 329 3.10 21.38 -10.07
N SER A 330 3.53 21.28 -8.81
CA SER A 330 4.03 20.03 -8.25
C SER A 330 2.94 18.97 -8.13
N ILE A 331 1.71 19.36 -7.77
CA ILE A 331 0.56 18.45 -7.76
C ILE A 331 0.22 18.02 -9.19
N VAL A 332 0.16 18.96 -10.13
CA VAL A 332 -0.12 18.65 -11.55
C VAL A 332 0.93 17.68 -12.13
N ALA A 333 2.22 17.94 -11.87
CA ALA A 333 3.30 17.08 -12.30
C ALA A 333 3.19 15.65 -11.73
N ALA A 334 2.73 15.49 -10.48
CA ALA A 334 2.55 14.19 -9.87
C ALA A 334 1.54 13.29 -10.61
N TYR A 335 0.53 13.88 -11.26
CA TYR A 335 -0.46 13.14 -12.04
C TYR A 335 -0.09 12.97 -13.52
N ILE A 336 0.76 13.84 -14.06
CA ILE A 336 1.16 13.81 -15.47
C ILE A 336 2.37 12.89 -15.69
N VAL A 337 3.38 12.95 -14.82
CA VAL A 337 4.65 12.24 -15.00
C VAL A 337 4.48 10.72 -15.15
N PRO A 338 3.69 10.03 -14.31
CA PRO A 338 3.48 8.58 -14.45
C PRO A 338 2.88 8.19 -15.81
N PHE A 339 2.09 9.05 -16.44
CA PHE A 339 1.47 8.78 -17.75
C PHE A 339 2.51 8.65 -18.87
N PHE A 340 3.64 9.37 -18.77
CA PHE A 340 4.70 9.34 -19.77
C PHE A 340 5.78 8.28 -19.48
N ILE A 341 5.94 7.90 -18.21
CA ILE A 341 6.94 6.92 -17.77
C ILE A 341 6.46 5.47 -17.96
N VAL A 342 5.15 5.22 -17.88
CA VAL A 342 4.60 3.88 -18.10
C VAL A 342 4.70 3.52 -19.60
N PRO A 343 5.40 2.43 -19.98
CA PRO A 343 5.51 2.04 -21.38
C PRO A 343 4.15 1.71 -21.99
N ARG A 344 3.91 2.19 -23.22
CA ARG A 344 2.64 1.94 -23.95
C ARG A 344 2.47 0.49 -24.43
N THR A 345 3.51 -0.32 -24.31
CA THR A 345 3.56 -1.73 -24.71
C THR A 345 3.08 -2.68 -23.61
N VAL A 346 3.03 -2.22 -22.36
CA VAL A 346 2.57 -3.01 -21.21
C VAL A 346 1.05 -3.15 -21.22
N HIS A 347 0.55 -4.30 -20.78
CA HIS A 347 -0.88 -4.58 -20.72
C HIS A 347 -1.66 -3.48 -19.95
N PRO A 348 -2.81 -3.00 -20.46
CA PRO A 348 -3.53 -1.86 -19.89
C PRO A 348 -3.84 -1.97 -18.39
N LEU A 349 -4.24 -3.15 -17.89
CA LEU A 349 -4.50 -3.35 -16.46
C LEU A 349 -3.25 -3.10 -15.59
N ILE A 350 -2.08 -3.52 -16.06
CA ILE A 350 -0.81 -3.31 -15.36
C ILE A 350 -0.39 -1.85 -15.50
N GLY A 351 -0.49 -1.28 -16.70
CA GLY A 351 -0.16 0.12 -16.97
C GLY A 351 -0.99 1.10 -16.14
N TRP A 352 -2.30 0.90 -16.05
CA TRP A 352 -3.18 1.72 -15.20
C TRP A 352 -2.92 1.53 -13.71
N SER A 353 -2.63 0.30 -13.26
CA SER A 353 -2.25 0.04 -11.86
C SER A 353 -0.94 0.74 -11.49
N LEU A 354 0.04 0.72 -12.40
CA LEU A 354 1.32 1.38 -12.23
C LEU A 354 1.20 2.91 -12.28
N TYR A 355 0.32 3.43 -13.14
CA TYR A 355 -0.04 4.84 -13.17
C TYR A 355 -0.69 5.31 -11.85
N LEU A 356 -1.65 4.55 -11.32
CA LEU A 356 -2.31 4.88 -10.05
C LEU A 356 -1.31 4.81 -8.88
N LEU A 357 -0.43 3.81 -8.86
CA LEU A 357 0.64 3.71 -7.86
C LEU A 357 1.63 4.88 -7.95
N GLY A 358 2.08 5.20 -9.16
CA GLY A 358 3.02 6.29 -9.43
C GLY A 358 2.45 7.67 -9.08
N SER A 359 1.20 7.93 -9.46
CA SER A 359 0.52 9.21 -9.14
C SER A 359 0.26 9.38 -7.65
N PHE A 360 -0.10 8.30 -6.94
CA PHE A 360 -0.19 8.31 -5.48
C PHE A 360 1.17 8.54 -4.81
N ALA A 361 2.22 7.87 -5.29
CA ALA A 361 3.58 8.01 -4.76
C ALA A 361 4.11 9.43 -4.96
N LEU A 362 4.03 9.98 -6.18
CA LEU A 362 4.49 11.33 -6.48
C LEU A 362 3.64 12.40 -5.76
N SER A 363 2.33 12.18 -5.57
CA SER A 363 1.47 13.09 -4.81
C SER A 363 1.85 13.18 -3.33
N SER A 364 2.51 12.15 -2.79
CA SER A 364 3.06 12.17 -1.42
C SER A 364 4.18 13.19 -1.25
N ILE A 365 4.86 13.61 -2.33
CA ILE A 365 5.91 14.64 -2.29
C ILE A 365 5.32 16.03 -1.96
N PRO A 366 4.39 16.62 -2.75
CA PRO A 366 3.82 17.92 -2.42
C PRO A 366 2.98 17.89 -1.13
N ILE A 367 2.31 16.77 -0.82
CA ILE A 367 1.61 16.58 0.47
C ILE A 367 2.57 16.81 1.64
N ASN A 368 3.74 16.17 1.63
CA ASN A 368 4.70 16.30 2.71
C ASN A 368 5.54 17.58 2.66
N ALA A 369 5.88 18.07 1.45
CA ALA A 369 6.70 19.27 1.27
C ALA A 369 5.95 20.57 1.59
N PHE A 370 4.64 20.63 1.33
CA PHE A 370 3.79 21.79 1.57
C PHE A 370 2.76 21.58 2.70
N LEU A 371 2.83 20.45 3.42
CA LEU A 371 1.93 20.09 4.53
C LEU A 371 0.44 20.13 4.14
N LEU A 372 0.13 19.67 2.93
CA LEU A 372 -1.22 19.70 2.39
C LEU A 372 -2.08 18.56 2.95
N PRO A 373 -3.40 18.75 3.07
CA PRO A 373 -4.29 17.69 3.48
C PRO A 373 -4.32 16.60 2.39
N ILE A 374 -4.12 15.35 2.82
CA ILE A 374 -3.97 14.19 1.93
C ILE A 374 -5.21 13.98 1.04
N LEU A 375 -6.40 13.99 1.64
CA LEU A 375 -7.66 13.70 0.95
C LEU A 375 -7.95 14.68 -0.21
N PRO A 376 -7.87 16.01 -0.02
CA PRO A 376 -8.05 16.96 -1.11
C PRO A 376 -7.04 16.83 -2.26
N VAL A 377 -5.78 16.48 -1.98
CA VAL A 377 -4.76 16.28 -3.02
C VAL A 377 -4.98 14.98 -3.81
N LEU A 378 -5.56 13.95 -3.16
CA LEU A 378 -5.90 12.66 -3.78
C LEU A 378 -7.31 12.60 -4.38
N ALA A 379 -8.11 13.67 -4.31
CA ALA A 379 -9.44 13.69 -4.91
C ALA A 379 -9.43 13.40 -6.44
N PRO A 380 -8.49 13.93 -7.26
CA PRO A 380 -8.36 13.55 -8.66
C PRO A 380 -8.03 12.07 -8.85
N TRP A 381 -7.20 11.49 -7.98
CA TRP A 381 -6.86 10.06 -7.99
C TRP A 381 -8.10 9.19 -7.79
N ILE A 382 -8.96 9.55 -6.83
CA ILE A 382 -10.22 8.86 -6.56
C ILE A 382 -11.17 8.99 -7.78
N GLY A 383 -11.25 10.17 -8.37
CA GLY A 383 -12.04 10.41 -9.59
C GLY A 383 -11.58 9.58 -10.78
N ILE A 384 -10.26 9.52 -11.05
CA ILE A 384 -9.71 8.70 -12.14
C ILE A 384 -9.97 7.21 -11.88
N THR A 385 -9.79 6.76 -10.64
CA THR A 385 -10.10 5.37 -10.25
C THR A 385 -11.57 5.04 -10.50
N GLY A 386 -12.49 5.95 -10.14
CA GLY A 386 -13.90 5.78 -10.41
C GLY A 386 -14.25 5.76 -11.91
N VAL A 387 -13.62 6.60 -12.73
CA VAL A 387 -13.77 6.57 -14.20
C VAL A 387 -13.32 5.21 -14.77
N LEU A 388 -12.22 4.64 -14.26
CA LEU A 388 -11.77 3.31 -14.68
C LEU A 388 -12.77 2.21 -14.29
N PHE A 389 -13.40 2.30 -13.12
CA PHE A 389 -14.47 1.38 -12.71
C PHE A 389 -15.72 1.51 -13.59
N VAL A 390 -16.13 2.73 -13.93
CA VAL A 390 -17.23 2.97 -14.88
C VAL A 390 -16.85 2.36 -16.23
N MET A 391 -15.66 2.63 -16.75
CA MET A 391 -15.19 2.05 -18.01
C MET A 391 -15.10 0.53 -18.00
N ALA A 392 -14.86 -0.10 -16.84
CA ALA A 392 -14.77 -1.55 -16.68
C ALA A 392 -16.14 -2.23 -16.46
N PHE A 393 -17.24 -1.48 -16.38
CA PHE A 393 -18.54 -2.07 -16.09
C PHE A 393 -19.02 -2.97 -17.26
N PRO A 394 -19.41 -4.23 -16.98
CA PRO A 394 -19.69 -5.21 -18.03
C PRO A 394 -21.01 -4.98 -18.75
N TRP A 395 -21.93 -4.19 -18.21
CA TRP A 395 -23.28 -4.00 -18.76
C TRP A 395 -23.38 -2.89 -19.80
N TYR A 396 -22.27 -2.21 -20.14
CA TYR A 396 -22.28 -1.19 -21.18
C TYR A 396 -22.14 -1.83 -22.57
N PRO A 397 -23.19 -1.74 -23.41
CA PRO A 397 -23.27 -2.52 -24.64
C PRO A 397 -22.35 -2.00 -25.75
N ASP A 398 -22.01 -0.71 -25.73
CA ASP A 398 -21.19 -0.07 -26.76
C ASP A 398 -20.33 1.09 -26.20
N GLY A 399 -19.44 1.63 -27.05
CA GLY A 399 -18.53 2.71 -26.68
C GLY A 399 -19.21 4.07 -26.44
N ILE A 400 -20.39 4.31 -27.01
CA ILE A 400 -21.14 5.56 -26.86
C ILE A 400 -21.75 5.61 -25.45
N VAL A 401 -22.35 4.52 -25.00
CA VAL A 401 -22.90 4.38 -23.64
C VAL A 401 -21.81 4.53 -22.59
N ARG A 402 -20.61 3.97 -22.84
CA ARG A 402 -19.44 4.16 -21.96
C ARG A 402 -19.03 5.63 -21.88
N ALA A 403 -18.94 6.33 -23.02
CA ALA A 403 -18.57 7.74 -23.07
C ALA A 403 -19.58 8.64 -22.32
N ILE A 404 -20.88 8.42 -22.52
CA ILE A 404 -21.94 9.16 -21.83
C ILE A 404 -21.91 8.89 -20.33
N SER A 405 -21.68 7.64 -19.92
CA SER A 405 -21.59 7.26 -18.50
C SER A 405 -20.37 7.89 -17.81
N VAL A 406 -19.23 7.94 -18.50
CA VAL A 406 -18.03 8.65 -18.01
C VAL A 406 -18.29 10.15 -17.89
N PHE A 407 -18.98 10.75 -18.86
CA PHE A 407 -19.35 12.16 -18.82
C PHE A 407 -20.28 12.48 -17.63
N GLY A 408 -21.30 11.64 -17.40
CA GLY A 408 -22.20 11.77 -16.25
C GLY A 408 -21.46 11.62 -14.91
N TYR A 409 -20.56 10.64 -14.80
CA TYR A 409 -19.72 10.46 -13.62
C TYR A 409 -18.80 11.67 -13.36
N ALA A 410 -18.15 12.18 -14.41
CA ALA A 410 -17.29 13.37 -14.31
C ALA A 410 -18.08 14.60 -13.84
N PHE A 411 -19.30 14.79 -14.34
CA PHE A 411 -20.19 15.87 -13.91
C PHE A 411 -20.56 15.76 -12.42
N LEU A 412 -20.89 14.56 -11.95
CA LEU A 412 -21.19 14.30 -10.53
C LEU A 412 -19.97 14.50 -9.61
N CYS A 413 -18.77 14.23 -10.10
CA CYS A 413 -17.53 14.40 -9.35
C CYS A 413 -17.01 15.85 -9.36
N ALA A 414 -17.42 16.69 -10.31
CA ALA A 414 -16.91 18.05 -10.45
C ALA A 414 -17.08 18.94 -9.19
N PRO A 415 -18.23 18.92 -8.46
CA PRO A 415 -18.37 19.66 -7.21
C PRO A 415 -17.40 19.20 -6.11
N LEU A 416 -17.15 17.88 -6.01
CA LEU A 416 -16.22 17.31 -5.03
C LEU A 416 -14.76 17.68 -5.33
N LEU A 417 -14.39 17.68 -6.61
CA LEU A 417 -13.09 18.15 -7.07
C LEU A 417 -12.90 19.64 -6.80
N TRP A 418 -13.93 20.45 -7.03
CA TRP A 418 -13.92 21.88 -6.72
C TRP A 418 -13.73 22.16 -5.23
N VAL A 419 -14.51 21.50 -4.36
CA VAL A 419 -14.36 21.62 -2.89
C VAL A 419 -12.97 21.20 -2.43
N SER A 420 -12.41 20.17 -3.04
CA SER A 420 -11.06 19.69 -2.74
C SER A 420 -10.00 20.73 -3.14
N LEU A 421 -10.12 21.31 -4.34
CA LEU A 421 -9.24 22.39 -4.81
C LEU A 421 -9.28 23.61 -3.87
N VAL A 422 -10.48 24.02 -3.45
CA VAL A 422 -10.68 25.12 -2.50
C VAL A 422 -10.01 24.81 -1.15
N LYS A 423 -10.09 23.57 -0.65
CA LYS A 423 -9.42 23.15 0.58
C LYS A 423 -7.90 23.17 0.46
N VAL A 424 -7.34 22.74 -0.67
CA VAL A 424 -5.88 22.82 -0.94
C VAL A 424 -5.43 24.27 -0.97
N ILE A 425 -6.12 25.14 -1.71
CA ILE A 425 -5.78 26.57 -1.84
C ILE A 425 -5.92 27.28 -0.48
N THR A 426 -6.98 26.99 0.28
CA THR A 426 -7.20 27.57 1.61
C THR A 426 -6.11 27.11 2.59
N CYS A 427 -5.70 25.84 2.55
CA CYS A 427 -4.63 25.33 3.41
C CYS A 427 -3.27 25.94 3.06
N LEU A 428 -2.97 26.12 1.76
CA LEU A 428 -1.80 26.87 1.30
C LEU A 428 -1.83 28.33 1.79
N ARG A 429 -3.00 28.97 1.77
CA ARG A 429 -3.18 30.35 2.26
C ARG A 429 -2.94 30.45 3.76
N VAL A 430 -3.57 29.57 4.54
CA VAL A 430 -3.42 29.51 6.00
C VAL A 430 -1.98 29.16 6.40
N SER A 431 -1.33 28.24 5.69
CA SER A 431 0.06 27.85 5.98
C SER A 431 1.05 28.98 5.67
N LEU A 432 0.76 29.84 4.69
CA LEU A 432 1.58 31.02 4.36
C LEU A 432 1.29 32.23 5.26
N GLU A 433 0.08 32.33 5.84
CA GLU A 433 -0.33 33.39 6.78
C GLU A 433 0.03 33.06 8.24
N ARG A 434 0.16 31.77 8.59
CA ARG A 434 0.53 31.31 9.94
C ARG A 434 1.94 31.72 10.37
N ASP A 435 2.84 31.96 9.42
CA ASP A 435 4.23 32.37 9.72
C ASP A 435 4.38 33.89 9.90
N SER A 436 3.34 34.68 9.62
CA SER A 436 3.28 36.12 9.95
C SER A 436 2.82 36.41 11.39
N PHE A 437 2.36 35.38 12.13
CA PHE A 437 1.76 35.52 13.46
C PHE A 437 2.65 35.09 14.63
N PHE A 438 3.93 34.79 14.39
CA PHE A 438 4.92 34.64 15.46
C PHE A 438 5.65 35.97 15.70
N PRO A 439 5.59 36.54 16.93
CA PRO A 439 6.37 37.73 17.23
C PRO A 439 7.86 37.43 17.15
N LYS A 440 8.56 38.37 16.52
CA LYS A 440 10.02 38.50 16.40
C LYS A 440 10.74 38.07 17.68
N LEU A 441 11.69 37.15 17.54
CA LEU A 441 12.91 37.13 18.36
C LEU A 441 14.12 37.04 17.42
N ALA A 442 14.62 38.23 17.11
CA ALA A 442 15.92 38.44 16.50
C ALA A 442 17.03 38.14 17.52
N GLN A 443 18.17 37.68 17.00
CA GLN A 443 19.47 37.48 17.67
C GLN A 443 19.44 36.38 18.74
N VAL A 444 20.07 35.22 18.52
CA VAL A 444 21.53 35.09 18.53
C VAL A 444 22.01 34.17 17.39
N ARG A 445 22.82 34.75 16.50
CA ARG A 445 23.67 34.01 15.57
C ARG A 445 24.77 33.30 16.35
N GLY A 446 24.88 31.99 16.15
CA GLY A 446 26.03 31.18 16.52
C GLY A 446 26.05 29.89 15.70
N SER A 447 26.86 29.88 14.65
CA SER A 447 27.09 28.78 13.70
C SER A 447 27.65 27.51 14.37
N SER A 448 27.12 26.32 14.02
CA SER A 448 27.98 25.21 13.56
C SER A 448 27.20 24.13 12.79
N ARG A 449 27.91 23.55 11.81
CA ARG A 449 27.52 22.58 10.77
C ARG A 449 27.14 21.19 11.30
N HIS A 450 26.50 20.41 10.41
CA HIS A 450 26.13 19.00 10.51
C HIS A 450 26.75 18.18 11.65
N ARG A 451 25.89 17.66 12.52
CA ARG A 451 26.12 16.39 13.21
C ARG A 451 24.88 15.53 13.03
N ARG A 452 25.07 14.21 12.94
CA ARG A 452 24.11 13.19 13.44
C ARG A 452 23.36 13.82 14.63
N HIS A 453 22.07 13.57 14.86
CA HIS A 453 21.46 13.97 16.14
C HIS A 453 22.15 13.16 17.26
N LYS A 454 23.36 13.60 17.61
CA LYS A 454 24.10 13.34 18.82
C LYS A 454 23.13 13.86 19.85
N TRP A 455 22.61 12.96 20.65
CA TRP A 455 21.80 13.29 21.81
C TRP A 455 22.48 14.48 22.50
N ILE A 456 21.92 15.68 22.35
CA ILE A 456 22.42 16.86 23.05
C ILE A 456 21.70 16.78 24.39
N GLY A 457 22.30 16.01 25.29
CA GLY A 457 21.92 16.05 26.68
C GLY A 457 22.01 17.48 27.20
N PRO A 458 21.32 17.79 28.30
CA PRO A 458 21.40 19.11 28.90
C PRO A 458 22.86 19.52 29.10
N ILE A 459 23.20 20.76 28.73
CA ILE A 459 24.58 21.27 28.78
C ILE A 459 24.98 21.80 30.16
N GLY A 460 24.10 21.65 31.16
CA GLY A 460 24.30 22.07 32.54
C GLY A 460 23.01 21.95 33.35
N HIS A 461 23.08 22.36 34.61
CA HIS A 461 21.94 22.35 35.54
C HIS A 461 21.61 23.77 35.98
N ARG A 462 20.32 24.07 36.13
CA ARG A 462 19.83 25.34 36.67
C ARG A 462 18.80 25.04 37.76
N LEU A 463 18.91 25.75 38.87
CA LEU A 463 17.97 25.66 39.98
C LEU A 463 17.07 26.90 40.00
N ILE A 464 15.77 26.68 40.14
CA ILE A 464 14.77 27.74 40.38
C ILE A 464 14.00 27.36 41.62
N THR A 465 13.81 28.29 42.55
CA THR A 465 13.03 28.06 43.78
C THR A 465 11.66 28.73 43.66
N VAL A 466 10.62 28.03 44.10
CA VAL A 466 9.24 28.49 44.13
C VAL A 466 8.70 28.28 45.53
N ASP A 467 8.17 29.35 46.12
CA ASP A 467 7.58 29.31 47.45
C ASP A 467 6.36 30.21 47.50
N VAL A 468 5.20 29.64 47.80
CA VAL A 468 3.94 30.38 47.89
C VAL A 468 3.99 31.49 48.95
N ASN A 469 4.80 31.31 50.00
CA ASN A 469 4.98 32.28 51.09
C ASN A 469 6.03 33.37 50.75
N GLY A 470 6.71 33.27 49.60
CA GLY A 470 7.61 34.31 49.09
C GLY A 470 9.09 34.19 49.45
N SER A 471 9.53 33.11 50.11
CA SER A 471 10.94 32.80 50.35
C SER A 471 11.71 32.31 49.12
N GLY A 472 10.99 31.91 48.07
CA GLY A 472 11.54 31.45 46.79
C GLY A 472 11.70 32.59 45.79
N LYS A 473 12.40 32.31 44.68
CA LYS A 473 12.55 33.26 43.57
C LYS A 473 11.21 33.62 42.92
N PHE A 474 10.27 32.68 42.88
CA PHE A 474 8.92 32.90 42.39
C PHE A 474 7.89 32.48 43.44
N ARG A 475 6.71 33.10 43.40
CA ARG A 475 5.57 32.73 44.23
C ARG A 475 4.63 31.71 43.59
N SER A 476 4.66 31.61 42.27
CA SER A 476 3.84 30.67 41.49
C SER A 476 4.71 29.76 40.62
N VAL A 477 4.22 28.55 40.37
CA VAL A 477 4.88 27.55 39.53
C VAL A 477 4.83 27.99 38.07
N GLN A 478 3.72 28.55 37.60
CA GLN A 478 3.61 29.05 36.22
C GLN A 478 4.62 30.15 35.95
N ALA A 479 4.83 31.11 36.87
CA ALA A 479 5.83 32.17 36.68
C ALA A 479 7.27 31.61 36.60
N ALA A 480 7.57 30.54 37.36
CA ALA A 480 8.85 29.86 37.29
C ALA A 480 9.06 29.15 35.94
N VAL A 481 8.01 28.53 35.40
CA VAL A 481 8.02 27.94 34.05
C VAL A 481 8.20 29.02 32.98
N ASP A 482 7.48 30.15 33.11
CA ASP A 482 7.54 31.27 32.17
C ASP A 482 8.93 31.92 32.11
N ALA A 483 9.63 31.98 33.24
CA ALA A 483 11.00 32.50 33.32
C ALA A 483 12.07 31.63 32.64
N ILE A 484 11.74 30.39 32.24
CA ILE A 484 12.63 29.54 31.45
C ILE A 484 12.48 29.92 29.99
N GLU A 485 13.60 30.17 29.31
CA GLU A 485 13.63 30.52 27.89
C GLU A 485 13.13 29.37 27.01
N ASP A 486 12.50 29.72 25.88
CA ASP A 486 12.15 28.75 24.85
C ASP A 486 13.40 28.08 24.26
N ASN A 487 13.23 26.84 23.80
CA ASN A 487 14.30 25.95 23.35
C ASN A 487 15.35 25.67 24.43
N ASN A 488 14.88 25.47 25.67
CA ASN A 488 15.73 25.19 26.83
C ASN A 488 16.73 24.04 26.55
N ARG A 489 17.99 24.26 26.92
CA ARG A 489 19.10 23.28 26.78
C ARG A 489 19.72 22.87 28.12
N PHE A 490 19.21 23.38 29.24
CA PHE A 490 19.70 23.05 30.57
C PHE A 490 18.73 22.10 31.26
N ASN A 491 19.22 21.28 32.17
CA ASN A 491 18.35 20.56 33.10
C ASN A 491 17.89 21.56 34.17
N VAL A 492 16.66 22.05 34.04
CA VAL A 492 16.12 23.06 34.96
C VAL A 492 15.33 22.35 36.04
N THR A 493 15.84 22.36 37.26
CA THR A 493 15.12 21.88 38.44
C THR A 493 14.40 23.05 39.10
N ILE A 494 13.07 22.97 39.12
CA ILE A 494 12.20 23.86 39.87
C ILE A 494 11.93 23.19 41.21
N LEU A 495 12.60 23.68 42.27
CA LEU A 495 12.33 23.32 43.66
C LEU A 495 11.06 24.05 44.09
N ILE A 496 10.03 23.28 44.43
CA ILE A 496 8.73 23.79 44.86
C ILE A 496 8.61 23.47 46.35
N SER A 497 8.62 24.51 47.19
CA SER A 497 8.49 24.38 48.65
C SER A 497 7.17 23.71 49.04
N ALA A 498 7.07 23.25 50.29
CA ALA A 498 5.80 22.78 50.85
C ALA A 498 4.73 23.88 50.78
N GLY A 499 3.53 23.53 50.33
CA GLY A 499 2.44 24.48 50.11
C GLY A 499 1.40 23.97 49.10
N PHE A 500 0.27 24.66 49.08
CA PHE A 500 -0.82 24.47 48.11
C PHE A 500 -0.77 25.59 47.07
N TYR A 501 -0.52 25.21 45.82
CA TYR A 501 -0.39 26.11 44.68
C TYR A 501 -1.69 26.02 43.87
N ILE A 502 -2.61 26.94 44.12
CA ILE A 502 -3.92 27.01 43.46
C ILE A 502 -3.77 27.78 42.15
N GLU A 503 -3.32 27.09 41.10
CA GLU A 503 -3.05 27.68 39.79
C GLU A 503 -3.11 26.63 38.67
N LYS A 504 -3.38 27.08 37.44
CA LYS A 504 -3.18 26.23 36.25
C LYS A 504 -1.77 26.37 35.74
N VAL A 505 -1.09 25.25 35.52
CA VAL A 505 0.28 25.22 35.01
C VAL A 505 0.33 24.58 33.63
N VAL A 506 0.96 25.25 32.67
CA VAL A 506 1.26 24.73 31.33
C VAL A 506 2.76 24.73 31.12
N VAL A 507 3.34 23.55 30.89
CA VAL A 507 4.75 23.38 30.50
C VAL A 507 4.81 23.19 28.98
N PRO A 508 5.20 24.22 28.20
CA PRO A 508 5.14 24.16 26.74
C PRO A 508 6.17 23.20 26.14
N ALA A 509 5.89 22.67 24.95
CA ALA A 509 6.79 21.76 24.23
C ALA A 509 8.16 22.37 23.90
N THR A 510 8.24 23.72 23.86
CA THR A 510 9.48 24.48 23.63
C THR A 510 10.45 24.42 24.81
N LYS A 511 10.03 23.96 26.00
CA LYS A 511 10.83 23.98 27.22
C LYS A 511 11.14 22.56 27.75
N PRO A 512 11.93 21.74 27.02
CA PRO A 512 12.29 20.39 27.46
C PRO A 512 13.21 20.41 28.70
N TYR A 513 13.43 19.24 29.32
CA TYR A 513 14.37 19.06 30.45
C TYR A 513 14.02 19.87 31.72
N ILE A 514 12.72 20.02 31.99
CA ILE A 514 12.23 20.63 33.24
C ILE A 514 11.94 19.52 34.25
N THR A 515 12.46 19.68 35.47
CA THR A 515 12.14 18.85 36.62
C THR A 515 11.36 19.67 37.64
N PHE A 516 10.17 19.22 38.03
CA PHE A 516 9.49 19.68 39.24
C PHE A 516 9.93 18.81 40.41
N GLN A 517 10.42 19.45 41.47
CA GLN A 517 10.90 18.77 42.66
C GLN A 517 10.20 19.38 43.87
N GLY A 518 9.22 18.65 44.41
CA GLY A 518 8.52 19.04 45.64
C GLY A 518 9.27 18.60 46.91
N GLY A 519 8.77 19.07 48.06
CA GLY A 519 9.23 18.66 49.39
C GLY A 519 8.65 17.33 49.88
N GLY A 520 7.67 16.77 49.17
CA GLY A 520 6.94 15.55 49.54
C GLY A 520 5.54 15.57 48.93
N ARG A 521 5.02 14.41 48.51
CA ARG A 521 3.68 14.32 47.91
C ARG A 521 2.57 14.81 48.85
N ASP A 522 2.74 14.62 50.16
CA ASP A 522 1.72 14.96 51.15
C ASP A 522 1.77 16.45 51.58
N VAL A 523 2.82 17.18 51.17
CA VAL A 523 3.07 18.57 51.62
C VAL A 523 3.20 19.58 50.49
N THR A 524 3.44 19.16 49.25
CA THR A 524 3.54 20.04 48.08
C THR A 524 2.50 19.62 47.03
N THR A 525 1.51 20.49 46.76
CA THR A 525 0.41 20.19 45.81
C THR A 525 0.16 21.35 44.85
N ILE A 526 0.03 21.05 43.56
CA ILE A 526 -0.51 21.99 42.55
C ILE A 526 -1.96 21.58 42.27
N GLU A 527 -2.90 22.48 42.47
CA GLU A 527 -4.33 22.18 42.36
C GLU A 527 -5.16 23.21 41.60
N TRP A 528 -6.22 22.70 40.97
CA TRP A 528 -7.25 23.48 40.30
C TRP A 528 -8.60 22.75 40.40
N HIS A 529 -9.66 23.27 39.79
CA HIS A 529 -11.04 22.79 40.02
C HIS A 529 -11.95 22.75 38.79
N ASP A 530 -11.39 22.88 37.58
CA ASP A 530 -12.16 22.88 36.33
C ASP A 530 -12.81 21.51 36.06
N ARG A 531 -14.03 21.53 35.53
CA ARG A 531 -14.77 20.37 34.99
C ARG A 531 -15.07 20.55 33.51
N ALA A 532 -15.33 19.45 32.81
CA ALA A 532 -15.50 19.47 31.36
C ALA A 532 -16.70 20.31 30.90
N SER A 533 -17.74 20.42 31.73
CA SER A 533 -18.91 21.27 31.51
C SER A 533 -18.67 22.76 31.73
N ASP A 534 -17.58 23.16 32.39
CA ASP A 534 -17.36 24.55 32.78
C ASP A 534 -17.08 25.42 31.53
N PRO A 535 -17.55 26.66 31.52
CA PRO A 535 -17.33 27.57 30.39
C PRO A 535 -15.86 28.00 30.33
N GLY A 536 -15.23 27.79 29.18
CA GLY A 536 -13.90 28.29 28.89
C GLY A 536 -13.89 29.77 28.48
N PRO A 537 -12.70 30.35 28.20
CA PRO A 537 -12.55 31.77 27.87
C PRO A 537 -13.32 32.28 26.65
N ASN A 538 -13.72 31.37 25.75
CA ASN A 538 -14.50 31.65 24.55
C ASN A 538 -16.02 31.37 24.73
N GLY A 539 -16.48 31.16 25.96
CA GLY A 539 -17.87 30.80 26.28
C GLY A 539 -18.26 29.35 25.94
N GLN A 540 -17.36 28.57 25.33
CA GLN A 540 -17.60 27.15 25.05
C GLN A 540 -17.11 26.29 26.21
N GLN A 541 -17.76 25.14 26.44
CA GLN A 541 -17.33 24.17 27.45
C GLN A 541 -15.85 23.79 27.26
N LEU A 542 -15.12 23.68 28.38
CA LEU A 542 -13.71 23.33 28.39
C LEU A 542 -13.45 21.96 27.74
N ARG A 543 -14.36 21.00 27.94
CA ARG A 543 -14.18 19.57 27.64
C ARG A 543 -12.98 18.98 28.41
N THR A 544 -12.90 17.65 28.49
CA THR A 544 -11.91 16.93 29.33
C THR A 544 -10.48 17.44 29.20
N TYR A 545 -9.95 17.61 27.98
CA TYR A 545 -8.53 17.95 27.79
C TYR A 545 -8.10 19.31 28.35
N ARG A 546 -9.03 20.25 28.55
CA ARG A 546 -8.70 21.60 29.06
C ARG A 546 -8.92 21.76 30.56
N THR A 547 -9.47 20.75 31.24
CA THR A 547 -9.72 20.80 32.70
C THR A 547 -8.47 20.52 33.54
N ALA A 548 -7.39 20.07 32.92
CA ALA A 548 -6.13 19.73 33.58
C ALA A 548 -5.60 20.88 34.46
N SER A 549 -5.38 20.60 35.75
CA SER A 549 -4.68 21.53 36.65
C SER A 549 -3.25 21.78 36.15
N VAL A 550 -2.58 20.72 35.71
CA VAL A 550 -1.25 20.82 35.08
C VAL A 550 -1.24 20.13 33.71
N SER A 551 -0.77 20.84 32.69
CA SER A 551 -0.59 20.32 31.32
C SER A 551 0.88 20.35 30.91
N VAL A 552 1.45 19.19 30.60
CA VAL A 552 2.86 19.05 30.24
C VAL A 552 2.99 18.57 28.79
N PHE A 553 3.56 19.43 27.95
CA PHE A 553 3.86 19.14 26.54
C PHE A 553 5.37 19.00 26.28
N ALA A 554 6.20 19.32 27.28
CA ALA A 554 7.66 19.26 27.20
C ALA A 554 8.20 17.83 27.24
N ASN A 555 9.12 17.52 26.32
CA ASN A 555 9.87 16.27 26.35
C ASN A 555 10.89 16.25 27.49
N TYR A 556 11.21 15.06 28.00
CA TYR A 556 12.15 14.89 29.14
C TYR A 556 11.73 15.64 30.40
N PHE A 557 10.42 15.82 30.60
CA PHE A 557 9.90 16.36 31.84
C PHE A 557 10.09 15.34 32.99
N SER A 558 10.34 15.82 34.19
CA SER A 558 10.32 14.99 35.39
C SER A 558 9.52 15.65 36.51
N ALA A 559 8.81 14.87 37.29
CA ALA A 559 8.25 15.32 38.56
C ALA A 559 8.64 14.36 39.68
N ARG A 560 9.01 14.91 40.83
CA ARG A 560 9.42 14.14 42.00
C ARG A 560 8.80 14.71 43.26
N ASN A 561 8.28 13.83 44.12
CA ASN A 561 7.81 14.16 45.47
C ASN A 561 6.84 15.35 45.50
N ILE A 562 5.88 15.38 44.59
CA ILE A 562 4.89 16.44 44.42
C ILE A 562 3.55 15.84 44.01
N SER A 563 2.47 16.52 44.38
CA SER A 563 1.11 16.11 44.04
C SER A 563 0.44 17.04 43.04
N PHE A 564 -0.34 16.44 42.14
CA PHE A 564 -1.21 17.13 41.19
C PHE A 564 -2.65 16.79 41.53
N LYS A 565 -3.50 17.81 41.67
CA LYS A 565 -4.87 17.61 42.14
C LYS A 565 -5.89 18.39 41.32
N ASN A 566 -7.02 17.77 41.04
CA ASN A 566 -8.23 18.48 40.64
C ASN A 566 -9.27 18.30 41.76
N THR A 567 -9.71 19.41 42.34
CA THR A 567 -10.61 19.43 43.50
C THR A 567 -12.09 19.39 43.11
N ALA A 568 -12.40 19.19 41.82
CA ALA A 568 -13.78 18.97 41.40
C ALA A 568 -14.38 17.75 42.14
N PRO A 569 -15.61 17.86 42.66
CA PRO A 569 -16.31 16.77 43.31
C PRO A 569 -16.52 15.60 42.35
N ALA A 570 -16.50 14.40 42.92
CA ALA A 570 -16.74 13.18 42.17
C ALA A 570 -18.12 13.22 41.48
N PRO A 571 -18.17 13.10 40.14
CA PRO A 571 -19.44 13.09 39.44
C PRO A 571 -20.21 11.80 39.74
N MET A 572 -21.55 11.87 39.66
CA MET A 572 -22.36 10.65 39.68
C MET A 572 -22.08 9.82 38.42
N PRO A 573 -22.11 8.47 38.47
CA PRO A 573 -21.95 7.64 37.29
C PRO A 573 -22.94 8.04 36.18
N GLY A 574 -22.43 8.29 34.97
CA GLY A 574 -23.22 8.69 33.80
C GLY A 574 -23.51 10.20 33.68
N MET A 575 -23.07 11.02 34.64
CA MET A 575 -23.16 12.48 34.56
C MET A 575 -22.35 13.00 33.37
N GLN A 576 -22.97 13.79 32.49
CA GLN A 576 -22.27 14.42 31.38
C GLN A 576 -21.48 15.64 31.84
N GLY A 577 -20.24 15.77 31.38
CA GLY A 577 -19.38 16.93 31.66
C GLY A 577 -18.69 16.93 33.04
N GLY A 578 -18.79 15.83 33.80
CA GLY A 578 -18.19 15.69 35.13
C GLY A 578 -16.68 15.40 35.15
N GLN A 579 -16.04 15.23 33.99
CA GLN A 579 -14.62 14.90 33.86
C GLN A 579 -13.72 16.04 34.37
N ALA A 580 -12.69 15.73 35.15
CA ALA A 580 -11.84 16.72 35.80
C ALA A 580 -10.40 16.19 35.96
N VAL A 581 -9.49 16.68 35.10
CA VAL A 581 -8.12 16.17 35.00
C VAL A 581 -7.22 16.88 36.02
N ALA A 582 -6.39 16.13 36.75
CA ALA A 582 -5.36 16.66 37.64
C ALA A 582 -4.05 16.93 36.89
N LEU A 583 -3.56 15.93 36.14
CA LEU A 583 -2.40 16.07 35.26
C LEU A 583 -2.72 15.55 33.86
N ARG A 584 -2.35 16.33 32.84
CA ARG A 584 -2.23 15.89 31.45
C ARG A 584 -0.76 15.85 31.03
N ILE A 585 -0.30 14.72 30.52
CA ILE A 585 1.05 14.53 29.99
C ILE A 585 1.04 14.06 28.53
N SER A 586 1.66 14.84 27.65
CA SER A 586 1.77 14.57 26.20
C SER A 586 3.22 14.65 25.69
N GLY A 587 4.14 15.10 26.55
CA GLY A 587 5.57 15.20 26.24
C GLY A 587 6.28 13.85 26.37
N ASP A 588 7.09 13.48 25.38
CA ASP A 588 7.77 12.19 25.35
C ASP A 588 8.91 12.10 26.37
N LYS A 589 9.11 10.91 26.95
CA LYS A 589 10.16 10.58 27.93
C LYS A 589 9.98 11.30 29.26
N ALA A 590 8.77 11.27 29.80
CA ALA A 590 8.46 11.87 31.10
C ALA A 590 8.61 10.88 32.25
N TYR A 591 9.19 11.34 33.37
CA TYR A 591 9.39 10.55 34.58
C TYR A 591 8.61 11.13 35.76
N PHE A 592 7.93 10.27 36.52
CA PHE A 592 7.24 10.64 37.75
C PHE A 592 7.69 9.70 38.87
N GLY A 593 8.27 10.25 39.94
CA GLY A 593 8.81 9.47 41.06
C GLY A 593 8.26 9.95 42.40
N GLY A 594 7.57 9.09 43.15
CA GLY A 594 7.03 9.50 44.46
C GLY A 594 5.93 10.57 44.36
N CYS A 595 5.23 10.67 43.22
CA CYS A 595 4.20 11.68 42.99
C CYS A 595 2.81 11.23 43.44
N GLY A 596 1.95 12.19 43.76
CA GLY A 596 0.52 11.97 44.00
C GLY A 596 -0.36 12.54 42.89
N PHE A 597 -1.42 11.83 42.53
CA PHE A 597 -2.42 12.26 41.55
C PHE A 597 -3.80 12.10 42.16
N TYR A 598 -4.49 13.22 42.38
CA TYR A 598 -5.75 13.24 43.12
C TYR A 598 -6.86 13.84 42.26
N GLY A 599 -7.96 13.11 42.14
CA GLY A 599 -9.12 13.52 41.37
C GLY A 599 -10.23 12.48 41.51
N ALA A 600 -11.25 12.60 40.66
CA ALA A 600 -12.33 11.64 40.60
C ALA A 600 -12.40 10.99 39.21
N GLN A 601 -13.21 11.56 38.30
CA GLN A 601 -13.26 11.08 36.92
C GLN A 601 -12.16 11.71 36.08
N ASP A 602 -11.44 10.89 35.32
CA ASP A 602 -10.37 11.32 34.40
C ASP A 602 -9.15 11.98 35.10
N THR A 603 -8.75 11.50 36.30
CA THR A 603 -7.66 12.10 37.11
C THR A 603 -6.34 12.31 36.34
N LEU A 604 -5.82 11.27 35.68
CA LEU A 604 -4.56 11.29 34.95
C LEU A 604 -4.80 11.08 33.46
N CYS A 605 -4.63 12.15 32.68
CA CYS A 605 -4.65 12.12 31.23
C CYS A 605 -3.26 11.78 30.70
N ASP A 606 -2.99 10.49 30.56
CA ASP A 606 -1.79 9.92 29.98
C ASP A 606 -1.89 9.91 28.43
N ASP A 607 -1.91 11.12 27.88
CA ASP A 607 -2.35 11.47 26.53
C ASP A 607 -1.51 10.80 25.42
N ALA A 608 -0.20 11.10 25.39
CA ALA A 608 0.72 10.60 24.37
C ALA A 608 2.18 10.65 24.84
N GLY A 609 3.04 9.81 24.27
CA GLY A 609 4.47 9.75 24.61
C GLY A 609 4.85 8.51 25.39
N ARG A 610 6.12 8.43 25.80
CA ARG A 610 6.65 7.36 26.66
C ARG A 610 6.83 7.87 28.08
N HIS A 611 6.17 7.26 29.04
CA HIS A 611 6.22 7.71 30.43
C HIS A 611 6.57 6.58 31.39
N TYR A 612 7.16 6.95 32.52
CA TYR A 612 7.51 6.02 33.57
C TYR A 612 7.10 6.61 34.91
N PHE A 613 6.14 5.97 35.56
CA PHE A 613 5.63 6.32 36.88
C PHE A 613 6.16 5.29 37.87
N LYS A 614 6.85 5.76 38.91
CA LYS A 614 7.49 4.91 39.91
C LYS A 614 7.11 5.40 41.31
N ASP A 615 6.71 4.47 42.18
CA ASP A 615 6.36 4.78 43.58
C ASP A 615 5.28 5.88 43.71
N CYS A 616 4.38 5.97 42.72
CA CYS A 616 3.33 6.99 42.67
C CYS A 616 2.01 6.50 43.29
N TYR A 617 1.25 7.44 43.85
CA TYR A 617 -0.12 7.23 44.31
C TYR A 617 -1.09 7.89 43.34
N ILE A 618 -2.04 7.14 42.78
CA ILE A 618 -3.01 7.62 41.80
C ILE A 618 -4.41 7.30 42.30
N GLU A 619 -5.22 8.33 42.49
CA GLU A 619 -6.57 8.25 43.05
C GLU A 619 -7.65 8.66 42.04
N GLY A 620 -8.76 7.91 42.00
CA GLY A 620 -9.94 8.33 41.25
C GLY A 620 -11.10 7.33 41.25
N SER A 621 -12.13 7.65 40.47
CA SER A 621 -13.37 6.88 40.38
C SER A 621 -13.53 6.21 39.02
N ILE A 622 -13.80 6.99 37.96
CA ILE A 622 -14.07 6.50 36.60
C ILE A 622 -12.93 6.92 35.68
N ASP A 623 -12.40 5.96 34.93
CA ASP A 623 -11.38 6.15 33.89
C ASP A 623 -10.19 7.00 34.37
N PHE A 624 -9.81 6.81 35.64
CA PHE A 624 -8.91 7.75 36.31
C PHE A 624 -7.45 7.72 35.79
N ILE A 625 -7.10 6.72 34.97
CA ILE A 625 -5.93 6.74 34.09
C ILE A 625 -6.41 6.52 32.65
N PHE A 626 -6.28 7.51 31.78
CA PHE A 626 -6.79 7.39 30.41
C PHE A 626 -5.88 8.04 29.37
N GLY A 627 -5.98 7.58 28.11
CA GLY A 627 -5.26 8.14 26.97
C GLY A 627 -4.62 7.08 26.07
N ASN A 628 -3.67 7.50 25.23
CA ASN A 628 -2.99 6.64 24.27
C ASN A 628 -1.45 6.67 24.43
N ALA A 629 -0.92 6.98 25.62
CA ALA A 629 0.51 6.90 25.86
C ALA A 629 1.03 5.45 25.89
N ARG A 630 2.36 5.33 25.86
CA ARG A 630 3.12 4.09 26.09
C ARG A 630 3.78 4.20 27.46
N SER A 631 3.11 3.71 28.49
CA SER A 631 3.47 4.03 29.87
C SER A 631 3.64 2.79 30.73
N MET A 632 4.62 2.87 31.62
CA MET A 632 4.86 1.86 32.65
C MET A 632 4.68 2.49 34.03
N PHE A 633 3.78 1.90 34.80
CA PHE A 633 3.51 2.21 36.20
C PHE A 633 4.14 1.09 37.01
N LYS A 634 5.13 1.42 37.83
CA LYS A 634 5.89 0.45 38.59
C LYS A 634 5.85 0.80 40.06
N ASP A 635 5.55 -0.18 40.90
CA ASP A 635 5.53 0.00 42.36
C ASP A 635 4.52 1.10 42.78
N CYS A 636 3.46 1.29 42.00
CA CYS A 636 2.43 2.32 42.23
C CYS A 636 1.24 1.80 43.04
N GLU A 637 0.56 2.70 43.75
CA GLU A 637 -0.76 2.46 44.33
C GLU A 637 -1.85 3.13 43.49
N LEU A 638 -2.84 2.34 43.07
CA LEU A 638 -4.00 2.74 42.30
C LEU A 638 -5.21 2.68 43.24
N HIS A 639 -5.56 3.82 43.84
CA HIS A 639 -6.55 3.89 44.89
C HIS A 639 -7.90 4.36 44.34
N SER A 640 -8.92 3.50 44.39
CA SER A 640 -10.24 3.88 43.97
C SER A 640 -11.03 4.56 45.08
N ILE A 641 -11.72 5.66 44.73
CA ILE A 641 -12.71 6.32 45.57
C ILE A 641 -14.14 6.12 45.01
N ALA A 642 -14.34 5.11 44.17
CA ALA A 642 -15.64 4.81 43.58
C ALA A 642 -16.61 4.34 44.68
N SER A 643 -17.83 4.89 44.70
CA SER A 643 -18.88 4.49 45.65
C SER A 643 -19.84 3.45 45.06
N ARG A 644 -20.15 3.56 43.77
CA ARG A 644 -21.12 2.69 43.08
C ARG A 644 -20.53 1.96 41.88
N PHE A 645 -19.64 2.62 41.16
CA PHE A 645 -19.08 2.14 39.90
C PHE A 645 -17.80 2.93 39.60
N GLY A 646 -16.78 2.24 39.10
CA GLY A 646 -15.53 2.88 38.70
C GLY A 646 -14.71 2.04 37.72
N SER A 647 -13.66 2.64 37.18
CA SER A 647 -12.71 1.99 36.28
C SER A 647 -11.32 2.56 36.48
N ILE A 648 -10.33 1.67 36.56
CA ILE A 648 -8.93 2.05 36.81
C ILE A 648 -8.33 2.73 35.59
N ALA A 649 -8.49 2.11 34.43
CA ALA A 649 -7.80 2.53 33.22
C ALA A 649 -8.74 2.55 32.01
N ALA A 650 -8.57 3.51 31.11
CA ALA A 650 -9.30 3.63 29.86
C ALA A 650 -8.35 3.95 28.70
N GLN A 651 -7.93 2.91 27.99
CA GLN A 651 -6.85 3.03 27.00
C GLN A 651 -7.45 3.26 25.59
N TYR A 652 -6.82 4.12 24.79
CA TYR A 652 -7.35 4.58 23.49
C TYR A 652 -6.49 4.18 22.28
N ARG A 653 -5.91 2.97 22.29
CA ARG A 653 -5.16 2.44 21.14
C ARG A 653 -6.13 2.03 20.04
N ASN A 654 -5.94 2.57 18.84
CA ASN A 654 -6.86 2.36 17.72
C ASN A 654 -6.34 1.45 16.61
N SER A 655 -5.05 1.11 16.60
CA SER A 655 -4.49 0.20 15.60
C SER A 655 -3.43 -0.75 16.17
N GLU A 656 -3.19 -1.87 15.50
CA GLU A 656 -2.18 -2.85 15.92
C GLU A 656 -0.75 -2.32 15.77
N GLU A 657 -0.51 -1.40 14.84
CA GLU A 657 0.80 -0.81 14.59
C GLU A 657 1.24 0.13 15.72
N GLU A 658 0.29 0.69 16.49
CA GLU A 658 0.59 1.52 17.64
C GLU A 658 1.29 0.70 18.73
N LYS A 659 2.46 1.19 19.18
CA LYS A 659 3.23 0.56 20.27
C LYS A 659 2.76 1.00 21.66
N THR A 660 1.63 1.70 21.75
CA THR A 660 1.06 2.33 22.94
C THR A 660 0.35 1.31 23.84
N GLY A 661 0.07 1.68 25.08
CA GLY A 661 -0.53 0.81 26.06
C GLY A 661 -0.02 1.11 27.47
N LEU A 662 -0.74 0.58 28.45
CA LEU A 662 -0.48 0.79 29.87
C LEU A 662 0.01 -0.53 30.48
N ALA A 663 1.20 -0.51 31.07
CA ALA A 663 1.79 -1.63 31.77
C ALA A 663 1.89 -1.31 33.27
N PHE A 664 1.18 -2.05 34.10
CA PHE A 664 1.22 -1.95 35.55
C PHE A 664 2.04 -3.11 36.11
N VAL A 665 3.13 -2.81 36.80
CA VAL A 665 4.10 -3.81 37.27
C VAL A 665 4.33 -3.65 38.76
N ASN A 666 4.02 -4.70 39.53
CA ASN A 666 4.14 -4.70 40.99
C ASN A 666 3.32 -3.57 41.66
N CYS A 667 2.16 -3.25 41.10
CA CYS A 667 1.27 -2.23 41.65
C CYS A 667 0.31 -2.81 42.70
N ARG A 668 -0.40 -1.93 43.42
CA ARG A 668 -1.51 -2.30 44.31
C ARG A 668 -2.77 -1.56 43.89
N VAL A 669 -3.87 -2.28 43.72
CA VAL A 669 -5.21 -1.74 43.51
C VAL A 669 -5.95 -1.83 44.84
N THR A 670 -6.28 -0.67 45.41
CA THR A 670 -6.85 -0.49 46.75
C THR A 670 -8.04 0.47 46.69
N GLY A 671 -8.76 0.66 47.81
CA GLY A 671 -9.81 1.68 47.92
C GLY A 671 -11.21 1.12 48.05
N SER A 672 -12.19 1.73 47.37
CA SER A 672 -13.62 1.43 47.50
C SER A 672 -14.33 1.10 46.18
N GLY A 673 -15.51 0.49 46.30
CA GLY A 673 -16.48 0.26 45.22
C GLY A 673 -16.46 -1.15 44.65
N PRO A 674 -17.33 -1.46 43.68
CA PRO A 674 -17.01 -2.36 42.59
C PRO A 674 -16.33 -1.54 41.47
N VAL A 675 -15.10 -1.90 41.08
CA VAL A 675 -14.30 -1.26 40.02
C VAL A 675 -13.84 -2.22 38.95
N TYR A 676 -13.86 -1.75 37.70
CA TYR A 676 -13.31 -2.47 36.57
C TYR A 676 -11.82 -2.18 36.41
N VAL A 677 -11.03 -3.21 36.10
CA VAL A 677 -9.58 -3.05 35.90
C VAL A 677 -9.24 -2.30 34.61
N GLY A 678 -10.16 -2.21 33.65
CA GLY A 678 -9.91 -1.48 32.43
C GLY A 678 -11.14 -1.35 31.54
N ARG A 679 -11.15 -0.30 30.73
CA ARG A 679 -12.12 -0.04 29.66
C ARG A 679 -11.41 0.13 28.33
N ALA A 680 -11.99 -0.46 27.29
CA ALA A 680 -11.48 -0.35 25.93
C ALA A 680 -12.11 0.83 25.21
N MET A 681 -11.47 2.00 25.26
CA MET A 681 -11.94 3.18 24.54
C MET A 681 -11.51 3.16 23.07
N GLY A 682 -10.37 2.52 22.76
CA GLY A 682 -9.91 2.25 21.40
C GLY A 682 -10.15 0.81 20.96
N GLN A 683 -10.24 0.57 19.65
CA GLN A 683 -10.51 -0.77 19.08
C GLN A 683 -9.42 -1.82 19.39
N HIS A 684 -8.21 -1.37 19.72
CA HIS A 684 -7.00 -2.16 19.94
C HIS A 684 -6.41 -1.91 21.34
N SER A 685 -7.28 -1.53 22.28
CA SER A 685 -6.91 -1.12 23.63
C SER A 685 -6.00 -2.12 24.30
N ARG A 686 -4.94 -1.65 24.96
CA ARG A 686 -3.92 -2.52 25.57
C ARG A 686 -3.57 -2.11 27.00
N ILE A 687 -3.95 -2.96 27.95
CA ILE A 687 -3.73 -2.78 29.39
C ILE A 687 -3.20 -4.10 29.95
N VAL A 688 -2.07 -4.08 30.65
CA VAL A 688 -1.47 -5.29 31.23
C VAL A 688 -1.11 -5.07 32.69
N TYR A 689 -1.61 -5.93 33.57
CA TYR A 689 -1.32 -5.96 34.99
C TYR A 689 -0.43 -7.14 35.32
N SER A 690 0.75 -6.90 35.89
CA SER A 690 1.74 -7.92 36.21
C SER A 690 2.20 -7.81 37.65
N PHE A 691 2.15 -8.92 38.39
CA PHE A 691 2.49 -8.96 39.82
C PHE A 691 1.69 -7.96 40.67
N THR A 692 0.50 -7.58 40.19
CA THR A 692 -0.33 -6.56 40.85
C THR A 692 -1.17 -7.19 41.94
N TYR A 693 -1.26 -6.54 43.10
CA TYR A 693 -2.20 -6.92 44.15
C TYR A 693 -3.56 -6.26 43.89
N PHE A 694 -4.65 -7.02 43.89
CA PHE A 694 -6.02 -6.52 43.77
C PHE A 694 -6.78 -6.76 45.08
N ASP A 695 -7.20 -5.67 45.73
CA ASP A 695 -8.10 -5.74 46.88
C ASP A 695 -9.52 -6.19 46.48
N ASN A 696 -10.39 -6.47 47.45
CA ASN A 696 -11.74 -7.00 47.22
C ASN A 696 -12.73 -5.92 46.75
N ILE A 697 -12.32 -5.13 45.77
CA ILE A 697 -13.09 -4.05 45.15
C ILE A 697 -13.29 -4.28 43.65
N VAL A 698 -12.64 -5.29 43.08
CA VAL A 698 -12.73 -5.56 41.63
C VAL A 698 -14.09 -6.18 41.31
N ALA A 699 -14.82 -5.54 40.41
CA ALA A 699 -16.10 -6.04 39.92
C ALA A 699 -15.91 -7.25 38.99
N PRO A 700 -16.76 -8.30 39.06
CA PRO A 700 -16.76 -9.35 38.07
C PRO A 700 -17.22 -8.82 36.71
N GLY A 701 -16.49 -9.16 35.65
CA GLY A 701 -16.77 -8.73 34.28
C GLY A 701 -15.96 -7.51 33.82
N ALA A 702 -16.17 -7.13 32.55
CA ALA A 702 -15.67 -5.91 31.95
C ALA A 702 -16.85 -5.01 31.66
N TRP A 703 -16.61 -3.72 31.67
CA TRP A 703 -17.51 -2.79 31.01
C TRP A 703 -17.34 -2.88 29.49
N ASP A 704 -18.33 -3.49 28.82
CA ASP A 704 -18.56 -3.37 27.37
C ASP A 704 -19.67 -2.34 27.14
N ASP A 705 -19.31 -1.06 26.98
CA ASP A 705 -20.23 -0.12 26.30
C ASP A 705 -20.14 -0.40 24.80
N GLY A 706 -20.79 -1.48 24.40
CA GLY A 706 -20.96 -1.92 23.02
C GLY A 706 -22.41 -2.28 22.69
N ASP A 707 -23.25 -2.57 23.69
CA ASP A 707 -24.66 -2.91 23.47
C ASP A 707 -25.59 -1.69 23.38
N ARG A 708 -25.20 -0.50 23.86
CA ARG A 708 -26.00 0.73 23.69
C ARG A 708 -25.60 1.64 22.52
N ILE A 709 -24.48 1.38 21.85
CA ILE A 709 -24.14 1.97 20.53
C ILE A 709 -24.15 0.86 19.45
N ARG A 710 -24.87 -0.23 19.69
CA ARG A 710 -25.11 -1.27 18.68
C ARG A 710 -26.10 -0.83 17.60
N ASN A 711 -26.81 0.29 17.81
CA ASN A 711 -27.90 0.75 16.96
C ASN A 711 -27.67 2.10 16.26
N GLN A 712 -26.43 2.52 15.97
CA GLN A 712 -26.26 3.65 15.03
C GLN A 712 -25.22 3.52 13.93
N PHE A 713 -24.22 2.64 14.01
CA PHE A 713 -23.39 2.31 12.85
C PHE A 713 -22.92 0.85 12.90
N ASN A 714 -23.53 0.01 12.05
CA ASN A 714 -23.10 -1.35 11.77
C ASN A 714 -21.58 -1.44 11.51
N SER A 715 -20.82 -2.06 12.42
CA SER A 715 -19.62 -2.84 12.07
C SER A 715 -19.23 -3.83 13.18
N HIS A 716 -19.80 -5.03 13.13
CA HIS A 716 -19.21 -6.18 13.82
C HIS A 716 -18.24 -6.86 12.85
N LYS A 717 -16.93 -6.87 13.20
CA LYS A 717 -15.91 -7.92 12.96
C LYS A 717 -14.47 -7.36 12.97
N ASN A 718 -13.93 -7.05 14.17
CA ASN A 718 -12.48 -7.03 14.54
C ASN A 718 -12.19 -5.98 15.64
N LYS A 719 -12.60 -6.22 16.89
CA LYS A 719 -11.99 -5.56 18.06
C LYS A 719 -10.96 -6.53 18.65
N THR A 720 -9.68 -6.17 18.69
CA THR A 720 -8.57 -6.98 19.29
C THR A 720 -8.03 -6.31 20.54
N VAL A 721 -8.91 -6.15 21.53
CA VAL A 721 -8.59 -5.59 22.85
C VAL A 721 -7.75 -6.59 23.65
N LEU A 722 -6.71 -6.11 24.33
CA LEU A 722 -5.89 -6.89 25.27
C LEU A 722 -5.97 -6.26 26.66
N ILE A 723 -6.69 -6.90 27.58
CA ILE A 723 -6.61 -6.64 29.01
C ILE A 723 -6.01 -7.88 29.65
N GLY A 724 -4.71 -7.85 29.97
CA GLY A 724 -4.00 -9.05 30.44
C GLY A 724 -3.65 -8.99 31.92
N VAL A 725 -3.66 -10.14 32.59
CA VAL A 725 -3.22 -10.27 33.98
C VAL A 725 -2.13 -11.33 34.07
N TYR A 726 -1.01 -11.05 34.73
CA TYR A 726 0.11 -11.97 34.87
C TYR A 726 0.59 -12.07 36.31
N LYS A 727 0.51 -13.27 36.92
CA LYS A 727 1.01 -13.55 38.28
C LYS A 727 0.56 -12.52 39.34
N SER A 728 -0.63 -11.96 39.16
CA SER A 728 -1.26 -11.03 40.10
C SER A 728 -1.87 -11.81 41.28
N ARG A 729 -2.18 -11.11 42.38
CA ARG A 729 -2.63 -11.72 43.64
C ARG A 729 -3.70 -10.86 44.32
N GLY A 730 -4.29 -11.37 45.40
CA GLY A 730 -5.29 -10.66 46.22
C GLY A 730 -6.72 -11.13 45.97
N PRO A 731 -7.66 -10.77 46.88
CA PRO A 731 -9.03 -11.26 46.84
C PRO A 731 -9.82 -10.82 45.60
N GLY A 732 -9.54 -9.63 45.04
CA GLY A 732 -10.21 -9.14 43.82
C GLY A 732 -9.85 -9.91 42.54
N LEU A 733 -8.81 -10.74 42.57
CA LEU A 733 -8.40 -11.54 41.40
C LEU A 733 -9.47 -12.58 41.01
N GLY A 734 -10.27 -13.05 41.97
CA GLY A 734 -11.36 -14.00 41.69
C GLY A 734 -12.35 -13.47 40.65
N ALA A 735 -12.60 -12.15 40.67
CA ALA A 735 -13.47 -11.47 39.72
C ALA A 735 -12.90 -11.39 38.28
N LEU A 736 -11.59 -11.63 38.12
CA LEU A 736 -10.88 -11.60 36.83
C LEU A 736 -10.69 -13.00 36.21
N ARG A 737 -10.78 -14.07 37.01
CA ARG A 737 -10.56 -15.45 36.55
C ARG A 737 -11.71 -15.95 35.67
N GLY A 738 -11.37 -16.60 34.56
CA GLY A 738 -12.36 -17.23 33.66
C GLY A 738 -13.03 -16.30 32.64
N LEU A 739 -12.65 -15.03 32.61
CA LEU A 739 -13.15 -14.07 31.62
C LEU A 739 -12.35 -14.15 30.32
N SER A 740 -13.04 -14.38 29.20
CA SER A 740 -12.42 -14.57 27.88
C SER A 740 -11.64 -13.36 27.36
N TRP A 741 -11.99 -12.15 27.82
CA TRP A 741 -11.34 -10.88 27.43
C TRP A 741 -10.28 -10.41 28.44
N ALA A 742 -10.14 -11.10 29.58
CA ALA A 742 -9.10 -10.86 30.59
C ALA A 742 -8.24 -12.11 30.85
N PRO A 743 -7.54 -12.64 29.82
CA PRO A 743 -6.79 -13.88 29.99
C PRO A 743 -5.65 -13.72 31.02
N GLU A 744 -5.45 -14.78 31.79
CA GLU A 744 -4.19 -14.95 32.52
C GLU A 744 -3.08 -15.20 31.48
N LEU A 745 -2.13 -14.26 31.42
CA LEU A 745 -1.03 -14.29 30.47
C LEU A 745 0.01 -15.34 30.88
N ASN A 746 0.75 -15.84 29.90
CA ASN A 746 1.95 -16.63 30.15
C ASN A 746 3.19 -15.70 30.16
N PHE A 747 4.36 -16.26 30.45
CA PHE A 747 5.59 -15.46 30.52
C PHE A 747 5.91 -14.78 29.18
N GLU A 748 5.80 -15.48 28.06
CA GLU A 748 6.13 -14.94 26.73
C GLU A 748 5.26 -13.74 26.34
N THR A 749 3.95 -13.81 26.60
CA THR A 749 3.02 -12.71 26.29
C THR A 749 3.13 -11.56 27.28
N ALA A 750 3.46 -11.83 28.55
CA ALA A 750 3.67 -10.81 29.57
C ALA A 750 5.04 -10.11 29.48
N HIS A 751 6.09 -10.83 29.08
CA HIS A 751 7.49 -10.39 29.13
C HIS A 751 7.73 -8.99 28.54
N PRO A 752 7.16 -8.61 27.37
CA PRO A 752 7.35 -7.28 26.81
C PRO A 752 6.89 -6.13 27.70
N PHE A 753 5.97 -6.40 28.65
CA PHE A 753 5.38 -5.43 29.57
C PHE A 753 5.99 -5.47 30.98
N LEU A 754 6.85 -6.44 31.28
CA LEU A 754 7.51 -6.55 32.59
C LEU A 754 8.75 -5.66 32.72
N VAL A 755 9.36 -5.31 31.58
CA VAL A 755 10.68 -4.68 31.53
C VAL A 755 10.61 -3.27 30.97
N LYS A 756 11.50 -2.39 31.44
CA LYS A 756 11.59 -0.98 31.03
C LYS A 756 11.80 -0.78 29.51
N SER A 757 12.18 -1.81 28.76
CA SER A 757 12.22 -1.77 27.30
C SER A 757 10.83 -1.50 26.69
N PHE A 758 9.74 -1.81 27.42
CA PHE A 758 8.38 -1.40 27.07
C PHE A 758 8.26 0.11 26.90
N VAL A 759 9.06 0.94 27.57
CA VAL A 759 9.04 2.40 27.39
C VAL A 759 10.35 2.91 26.82
N ASN A 760 11.19 2.01 26.27
CA ASN A 760 12.56 2.30 25.87
C ASN A 760 13.38 2.97 27.00
N GLY A 761 13.06 2.64 28.26
CA GLY A 761 13.53 3.36 29.45
C GLY A 761 15.05 3.39 29.62
N ARG A 762 15.77 2.37 29.13
CA ARG A 762 17.24 2.30 29.17
C ARG A 762 17.94 3.48 28.49
N HIS A 763 17.25 4.22 27.61
CA HIS A 763 17.84 5.32 26.85
C HIS A 763 17.56 6.72 27.44
N TRP A 764 16.70 6.83 28.45
CA TRP A 764 16.25 8.15 28.90
C TRP A 764 15.87 8.25 30.38
N ILE A 765 15.64 7.13 31.07
CA ILE A 765 15.48 7.09 32.52
C ILE A 765 16.88 7.09 33.13
N SER A 766 17.11 7.96 34.12
CA SER A 766 18.39 8.01 34.85
C SER A 766 18.68 6.67 35.53
N PRO A 767 19.94 6.19 35.60
CA PRO A 767 20.29 4.99 36.37
C PRO A 767 19.84 5.04 37.84
N SER A 768 19.82 6.23 38.46
CA SER A 768 19.34 6.43 39.83
C SER A 768 17.82 6.24 39.97
N ASP A 769 17.08 6.49 38.90
CA ASP A 769 15.62 6.39 38.85
C ASP A 769 15.16 5.01 38.34
N ALA A 770 16.07 4.26 37.71
CA ALA A 770 15.82 2.97 37.07
C ALA A 770 15.54 1.87 38.12
#